data_AF-A0A7J7JPM1-F1
#
_entry.id   AF-A0A7J7JPM1-F1
#
_cell.length_a   1.000
_cell.length_b   1.000
_cell.length_c   1.000
_cell.angle_alpha   90.00
_cell.angle_beta   90.00
_cell.angle_gamma   90.00
#
_symmetry.space_group_name_H-M   'P 1'
#
loop_
_entity.id
_entity.type
_entity.pdbx_description
1 polymer ?
#
loop_
_entity_poly.entity_id
_entity_poly.type
_entity_poly.pdbx_seq_one_letter_code
_entity_poly.pdbx_strand_id
1 'polypeptide(L)'
;MKLAMFCNCSKSLFITAPRLQKLLRFDTSLSRNFSQSNSIFSSSKTLSIAIPTIDNSFNIGNSITNITQTYLITKNLVVKHSCFSKNVNLRNFHTSSQRNGLDEFFDEQENWELFKVQVGRPWAKADLRTRSNQDLHKLWYVLLKEMNLLLTMKAEYDRLHASFPSPERLEKVEVSMDNLRQVVDERNSALSLLETGEQPHPRWIDDVDELDRPIRRLEEEHLVPREHNKEFLKKYDNLGDWTRPYKMLWNEKQRKRSFTKRKKAKHLYRKLLEKYPHLEEDPEFLREYCEQKMGGIDSNPDKPKQKMTPAPNIPVEDTPYKYDVQDLAVATVTVYKDRAEVKRTIPVFIQSAGEIEVKVDGLSRLCDLDSVRVEGKGNATITEVSSLEKTVTKQVNQDSMKSIKEEVADLEKRIRVIETERERTTRRKQLYVGLADQIRNPSSDACKQSMVECLLTETGMSGVLNFMNVYSEQLKSCDDESYRLEAEIQDLRNQIRALRDQEMEAGRNSRETTEIRQTSILMDVKEKGEVILTVTYLVKGATWYPKYDIRAFSNEKTVKINYFGVINQKTGEDWTNARLILSTAQPGVGGTIPELRGQIVKFKPERRPDGFSHNGIGSRSSGYQYDSAPRASKMSSDYFSPEMASMSVMTAEVSEGALSTMYEIPRQATIPSDKQDHKVSVALLDLPCEFEHFTVPKMIPNAYLKAKLTNKSKFLFLQGPSNIFVDNNFMTKSSLQTVNPDEQFDVSLGIDFALKIEYRPLRQLHETSGMFTKTSTTQYRQVTEVKNTHVYPVKIQLEEQLPRSETDKIKVIVSSPSLPKEKEKEKEKEKPSGPVYLNSKGNVVWKATIKAGASQTFTLQYSIETLAAENRTIMFSEVIHNLYIPQTACPQVFYTD
;
A
#
# COMPACT_ATOMS: atom_id res chain seq x y z
N MET A 1 33.40 41.15 -57.77
CA MET A 1 34.19 40.72 -58.95
C MET A 1 34.36 39.20 -58.93
N LYS A 2 34.96 38.63 -59.99
CA LYS A 2 35.25 37.19 -60.22
C LYS A 2 35.90 36.51 -58.98
N LEU A 3 35.58 35.24 -58.64
CA LEU A 3 36.25 34.01 -59.15
C LEU A 3 37.79 34.18 -59.17
N ALA A 4 38.65 33.35 -58.58
CA ALA A 4 38.69 31.89 -58.33
C ALA A 4 39.99 31.61 -57.49
N MET A 5 40.41 30.43 -56.99
CA MET A 5 39.94 29.04 -56.79
C MET A 5 40.93 28.35 -55.80
N PHE A 6 40.54 27.26 -55.11
CA PHE A 6 41.30 26.02 -54.75
C PHE A 6 42.84 26.07 -54.48
N CYS A 7 43.49 25.31 -53.59
CA CYS A 7 43.18 24.33 -52.51
C CYS A 7 44.56 24.01 -51.81
N ASN A 8 44.78 23.09 -50.86
CA ASN A 8 43.99 22.00 -50.27
C ASN A 8 44.54 21.62 -48.86
N CYS A 9 43.70 21.00 -48.02
CA CYS A 9 44.06 20.09 -46.90
C CYS A 9 45.06 20.55 -45.79
N SER A 10 45.00 20.06 -44.54
CA SER A 10 44.09 19.10 -43.90
C SER A 10 43.84 19.51 -42.43
N LYS A 11 42.62 19.31 -41.93
CA LYS A 11 42.31 19.22 -40.49
C LYS A 11 41.03 18.42 -40.28
N SER A 12 41.11 17.39 -39.46
CA SER A 12 39.98 16.52 -39.09
C SER A 12 39.05 17.24 -38.12
N LEU A 13 37.74 17.03 -38.27
CA LEU A 13 36.76 17.46 -37.26
C LEU A 13 36.50 16.32 -36.28
N PHE A 14 36.73 16.57 -35.00
CA PHE A 14 35.95 15.97 -33.93
C PHE A 14 35.08 17.07 -33.32
N ILE A 15 33.78 16.81 -33.23
CA ILE A 15 32.81 17.72 -32.60
C ILE A 15 32.26 17.00 -31.36
N THR A 16 32.73 17.40 -30.18
CA THR A 16 32.10 17.05 -28.89
C THR A 16 31.25 18.22 -28.40
N ALA A 17 30.09 17.93 -27.81
CA ALA A 17 29.08 18.93 -27.47
C ALA A 17 29.19 19.40 -26.00
N PRO A 18 29.13 20.71 -25.70
CA PRO A 18 29.25 21.22 -24.34
C PRO A 18 27.94 21.08 -23.56
N ARG A 19 27.78 20.00 -22.77
CA ARG A 19 26.57 19.82 -21.94
C ARG A 19 26.75 19.05 -20.61
N LEU A 20 27.91 19.18 -19.93
CA LEU A 20 28.14 18.58 -18.61
C LEU A 20 29.06 19.44 -17.71
N GLN A 21 28.58 20.60 -17.24
CA GLN A 21 29.35 21.45 -16.31
C GLN A 21 28.47 22.27 -15.35
N LYS A 22 27.36 21.69 -14.85
CA LYS A 22 26.40 22.41 -13.99
C LYS A 22 25.77 21.63 -12.84
N LEU A 23 26.26 20.42 -12.54
CA LEU A 23 25.73 19.54 -11.47
C LEU A 23 26.79 18.97 -10.52
N LEU A 24 27.95 19.63 -10.41
CA LEU A 24 28.90 19.44 -9.31
C LEU A 24 29.29 20.79 -8.72
N ARG A 25 28.49 21.24 -7.74
CA ARG A 25 28.87 22.22 -6.72
C ARG A 25 28.36 21.70 -5.37
N PHE A 26 29.24 21.04 -4.64
CA PHE A 26 29.13 20.97 -3.18
C PHE A 26 29.94 22.14 -2.61
N ASP A 27 29.37 22.92 -1.69
CA ASP A 27 30.04 24.09 -1.15
C ASP A 27 31.13 23.71 -0.13
N THR A 28 32.39 23.86 -0.55
CA THR A 28 33.58 23.72 0.32
C THR A 28 34.38 25.02 0.34
N SER A 29 33.83 26.06 0.98
CA SER A 29 34.37 27.43 0.97
C SER A 29 34.42 28.08 2.36
N LEU A 30 34.81 27.32 3.39
CA LEU A 30 34.86 27.82 4.78
C LEU A 30 36.15 27.49 5.56
N SER A 31 37.33 27.74 4.98
CA SER A 31 38.50 28.22 5.75
C SER A 31 39.61 28.75 4.83
N ARG A 32 40.33 29.80 5.30
CA ARG A 32 41.54 30.41 4.69
C ARG A 32 41.26 31.07 3.32
N ASN A 33 41.68 32.31 3.05
CA ASN A 33 42.91 32.96 3.49
C ASN A 33 42.70 34.25 4.28
N PHE A 34 43.66 34.50 5.17
CA PHE A 34 43.91 35.78 5.83
C PHE A 34 45.28 36.29 5.32
N SER A 35 45.50 37.61 5.29
CA SER A 35 46.75 38.27 4.84
C SER A 35 47.07 38.13 3.32
N GLN A 36 47.74 39.08 2.65
CA GLN A 36 48.09 40.48 2.99
C GLN A 36 48.50 41.23 1.72
N SER A 37 47.94 42.42 1.43
CA SER A 37 48.66 43.55 0.80
C SER A 37 47.76 44.77 0.55
N ASN A 38 47.98 45.82 1.34
CA ASN A 38 48.04 47.26 0.97
C ASN A 38 47.60 47.61 -0.49
N SER A 39 46.46 48.27 -0.72
CA SER A 39 46.10 49.68 -0.43
C SER A 39 46.70 50.71 -1.41
N ILE A 40 45.84 51.57 -1.98
CA ILE A 40 45.96 53.06 -1.94
C ILE A 40 44.69 53.72 -2.53
N PHE A 41 44.52 55.00 -2.19
CA PHE A 41 43.46 55.97 -2.51
C PHE A 41 43.20 56.19 -4.03
N SER A 42 42.15 56.89 -4.50
CA SER A 42 41.51 58.07 -3.89
C SER A 42 40.04 58.40 -4.24
N SER A 43 39.47 59.31 -3.44
CA SER A 43 38.49 60.38 -3.79
C SER A 43 37.09 59.98 -4.32
N SER A 44 36.00 60.18 -3.56
CA SER A 44 35.22 61.45 -3.39
C SER A 44 34.35 61.80 -4.61
N LYS A 45 33.09 62.29 -4.56
CA LYS A 45 32.17 62.93 -3.56
C LYS A 45 30.73 62.86 -4.18
N THR A 46 29.54 63.01 -3.57
CA THR A 46 28.95 63.15 -2.19
C THR A 46 27.54 62.49 -2.28
N LEU A 47 26.39 62.76 -1.62
CA LEU A 47 25.83 63.65 -0.56
C LEU A 47 24.90 62.72 0.28
N SER A 48 24.89 62.65 1.62
CA SER A 48 24.53 63.63 2.66
C SER A 48 23.04 63.69 3.05
N ILE A 49 22.69 63.19 4.24
CA ILE A 49 21.63 63.69 5.15
C ILE A 49 22.23 63.70 6.57
N ALA A 50 21.81 64.64 7.43
CA ALA A 50 22.40 64.93 8.75
C ALA A 50 21.52 64.40 9.93
N ILE A 51 22.07 63.98 11.08
CA ILE A 51 22.28 64.76 12.34
C ILE A 51 20.94 65.21 12.99
N PRO A 52 20.67 65.01 14.31
CA PRO A 52 21.64 65.02 15.42
C PRO A 52 21.63 63.85 16.42
N THR A 53 22.67 63.84 17.27
CA THR A 53 22.86 63.10 18.52
C THR A 53 22.45 63.92 19.75
N ILE A 54 22.24 63.29 20.93
CA ILE A 54 22.77 63.75 22.25
C ILE A 54 22.55 62.67 23.35
N ASP A 55 23.67 62.20 23.90
CA ASP A 55 24.06 61.83 25.27
C ASP A 55 23.10 61.26 26.36
N ASN A 56 23.53 60.09 26.87
CA ASN A 56 23.79 59.73 28.28
C ASN A 56 22.68 59.48 29.35
N SER A 57 22.82 58.28 29.97
CA SER A 57 22.88 57.99 31.42
C SER A 57 21.73 57.27 32.18
N PHE A 58 22.15 56.26 32.95
CA PHE A 58 21.64 55.70 34.23
C PHE A 58 20.20 55.13 34.40
N ASN A 59 20.16 53.79 34.64
CA ASN A 59 19.45 53.04 35.70
C ASN A 59 18.09 53.54 36.26
N ILE A 60 17.06 52.67 36.26
CA ILE A 60 16.46 52.03 37.47
C ILE A 60 15.29 51.05 37.13
N GLY A 61 15.29 49.90 37.82
CA GLY A 61 14.12 49.27 38.48
C GLY A 61 12.77 48.99 37.78
N ASN A 62 12.51 47.69 37.60
CA ASN A 62 11.26 46.96 37.93
C ASN A 62 9.92 47.17 37.19
N SER A 63 9.36 46.01 36.79
CA SER A 63 7.93 45.66 36.72
C SER A 63 7.05 46.26 35.61
N ILE A 64 6.59 45.39 34.70
CA ILE A 64 5.19 44.92 34.65
C ILE A 64 5.10 43.69 33.73
N THR A 65 4.15 42.79 34.00
CA THR A 65 3.88 41.58 33.19
C THR A 65 2.82 41.80 32.10
N ASN A 66 2.93 41.00 31.03
CA ASN A 66 1.86 40.50 30.13
C ASN A 66 1.51 41.21 28.79
N ILE A 67 1.68 40.40 27.72
CA ILE A 67 0.78 40.20 26.56
C ILE A 67 0.83 41.19 25.38
N THR A 68 1.80 40.96 24.48
CA THR A 68 1.70 40.70 23.00
C THR A 68 3.06 41.07 22.36
N GLN A 69 3.85 40.20 21.73
CA GLN A 69 3.62 39.19 20.67
C GLN A 69 3.58 39.75 19.24
N THR A 70 4.76 40.08 18.66
CA THR A 70 5.05 39.82 17.24
C THR A 70 6.54 39.78 16.89
N TYR A 71 6.91 38.76 16.10
CA TYR A 71 7.99 38.71 15.08
C TYR A 71 9.11 39.78 15.06
N LEU A 72 10.34 39.36 15.40
CA LEU A 72 11.45 39.15 14.43
C LEU A 72 12.76 38.77 15.16
N ILE A 73 13.16 37.49 15.11
CA ILE A 73 14.45 37.02 15.66
C ILE A 73 15.34 36.53 14.51
N THR A 74 16.30 37.35 14.10
CA THR A 74 17.37 36.96 13.17
C THR A 74 18.72 37.55 13.56
N LYS A 75 19.36 36.99 14.60
CA LYS A 75 20.81 36.69 14.61
C LYS A 75 21.27 35.92 15.86
N ASN A 76 22.15 34.95 15.60
CA ASN A 76 23.26 34.47 16.42
C ASN A 76 23.03 34.31 17.93
N LEU A 77 22.85 33.06 18.38
CA LEU A 77 23.18 32.65 19.74
C LEU A 77 24.22 31.52 19.70
N VAL A 78 25.49 31.89 19.94
CA VAL A 78 26.62 30.95 20.01
C VAL A 78 26.57 30.23 21.34
N VAL A 79 26.12 28.97 21.34
CA VAL A 79 26.19 28.11 22.53
C VAL A 79 27.50 27.31 22.50
N LYS A 80 28.46 27.72 23.33
CA LYS A 80 29.65 26.90 23.63
C LYS A 80 29.22 25.69 24.46
N HIS A 81 29.40 24.48 23.94
CA HIS A 81 29.54 23.29 24.78
C HIS A 81 30.93 22.71 24.64
N SER A 82 31.55 22.42 25.78
CA SER A 82 32.91 21.93 25.91
C SER A 82 33.03 20.46 25.53
N CYS A 83 34.12 20.12 24.85
CA CYS A 83 34.40 18.77 24.36
C CYS A 83 34.82 17.83 25.51
N PHE A 84 33.87 17.30 26.28
CA PHE A 84 34.17 16.21 27.22
C PHE A 84 34.15 14.86 26.51
N SER A 85 35.34 14.29 26.31
CA SER A 85 35.54 13.00 25.64
C SER A 85 34.83 11.86 26.37
N LYS A 86 33.94 11.17 25.65
CA LYS A 86 33.65 9.74 25.84
C LYS A 86 33.57 9.09 24.45
N ASN A 87 34.26 7.96 24.30
CA ASN A 87 34.54 7.35 23.00
C ASN A 87 33.25 7.03 22.22
N VAL A 88 32.98 7.81 21.16
CA VAL A 88 32.07 7.40 20.10
C VAL A 88 32.74 6.25 19.34
N ASN A 89 32.15 5.07 19.41
CA ASN A 89 32.62 3.90 18.67
C ASN A 89 32.25 4.08 17.18
N LEU A 90 33.12 4.79 16.45
CA LEU A 90 33.01 4.97 15.00
C LEU A 90 32.92 3.60 14.32
N ARG A 91 31.80 3.33 13.64
CA ARG A 91 31.65 2.15 12.78
C ARG A 91 32.56 2.33 11.58
N ASN A 92 33.77 1.80 11.67
CA ASN A 92 34.82 1.85 10.65
C ASN A 92 34.41 1.09 9.37
N PHE A 93 33.60 1.73 8.52
CA PHE A 93 33.48 1.36 7.10
C PHE A 93 34.71 1.85 6.34
N HIS A 94 35.83 1.12 6.46
CA HIS A 94 37.00 1.32 5.60
C HIS A 94 36.93 0.41 4.37
N THR A 95 37.32 0.96 3.21
CA THR A 95 37.40 0.25 1.94
C THR A 95 38.82 -0.20 1.58
N SER A 96 39.84 0.35 2.25
CA SER A 96 41.25 -0.06 2.18
C SER A 96 41.74 -0.63 3.52
N SER A 97 42.66 -1.59 3.46
CA SER A 97 43.34 -2.18 4.62
C SER A 97 44.42 -1.27 5.22
N GLN A 98 44.91 -0.32 4.44
CA GLN A 98 45.86 0.73 4.83
C GLN A 98 45.18 2.11 4.80
N ARG A 99 45.78 3.07 5.51
CA ARG A 99 45.43 4.49 5.55
C ARG A 99 46.70 5.30 5.30
N ASN A 100 46.92 5.72 4.05
CA ASN A 100 48.11 6.48 3.66
C ASN A 100 47.83 8.00 3.66
N GLY A 101 46.60 8.40 3.99
CA GLY A 101 46.31 9.78 4.41
C GLY A 101 46.26 10.76 3.24
N LEU A 102 47.27 11.64 3.16
CA LEU A 102 47.40 12.56 2.02
C LEU A 102 48.10 11.91 0.81
N ASP A 103 48.86 10.84 1.03
CA ASP A 103 49.59 10.16 -0.04
C ASP A 103 48.63 9.47 -1.03
N GLU A 104 47.39 9.19 -0.59
CA GLU A 104 46.29 8.66 -1.43
C GLU A 104 45.75 9.66 -2.48
N PHE A 105 46.27 10.90 -2.53
CA PHE A 105 45.98 11.89 -3.57
C PHE A 105 47.05 11.97 -4.68
N PHE A 106 48.11 11.16 -4.59
CA PHE A 106 49.20 11.11 -5.56
C PHE A 106 49.35 9.69 -6.09
N ASP A 107 49.85 9.55 -7.32
CA ASP A 107 50.21 8.24 -7.86
C ASP A 107 51.42 7.66 -7.12
N GLU A 108 51.67 6.37 -7.29
CA GLU A 108 52.89 5.72 -6.79
C GLU A 108 54.13 6.43 -7.36
N GLN A 109 55.17 6.64 -6.54
CA GLN A 109 56.32 7.48 -6.92
C GLN A 109 57.05 6.96 -8.18
N GLU A 110 56.98 5.65 -8.43
CA GLU A 110 57.51 4.99 -9.63
C GLU A 110 56.76 5.39 -10.93
N ASN A 111 55.49 5.81 -10.83
CA ASN A 111 54.67 6.23 -11.97
C ASN A 111 54.87 7.70 -12.36
N TRP A 112 55.54 8.53 -11.53
CA TRP A 112 55.63 9.98 -11.74
C TRP A 112 56.41 10.38 -13.01
N GLU A 113 57.36 9.56 -13.45
CA GLU A 113 58.15 9.80 -14.67
C GLU A 113 57.55 9.12 -15.92
N LEU A 114 56.45 8.37 -15.79
CA LEU A 114 55.87 7.59 -16.88
C LEU A 114 54.82 8.37 -17.69
N PHE A 115 55.17 8.74 -18.92
CA PHE A 115 54.24 9.34 -19.89
C PHE A 115 52.99 8.48 -20.21
N LYS A 116 53.03 7.17 -19.92
CA LYS A 116 51.91 6.23 -20.17
C LYS A 116 51.88 5.12 -19.12
N VAL A 117 51.00 5.27 -18.13
CA VAL A 117 50.66 4.21 -17.16
C VAL A 117 49.81 3.13 -17.85
N GLN A 118 49.99 1.86 -17.49
CA GLN A 118 49.14 0.78 -17.98
C GLN A 118 47.82 0.75 -17.19
N VAL A 119 46.69 0.89 -17.88
CA VAL A 119 45.36 1.02 -17.27
C VAL A 119 44.37 0.04 -17.87
N GLY A 120 43.50 -0.53 -17.02
CA GLY A 120 42.51 -1.53 -17.40
C GLY A 120 41.32 -1.01 -18.22
N ARG A 121 40.32 -1.87 -18.40
CA ARG A 121 39.02 -1.50 -18.98
C ARG A 121 38.14 -0.76 -17.95
N PRO A 122 37.25 0.16 -18.35
CA PRO A 122 36.25 0.72 -17.46
C PRO A 122 35.22 -0.34 -17.05
N TRP A 123 34.58 -0.15 -15.89
CA TRP A 123 33.55 -1.07 -15.40
C TRP A 123 32.29 -1.02 -16.26
N ALA A 124 31.93 -2.15 -16.87
CA ALA A 124 30.72 -2.28 -17.67
C ALA A 124 29.49 -2.52 -16.77
N LYS A 125 28.31 -2.03 -17.19
CA LYS A 125 27.06 -2.23 -16.43
C LYS A 125 26.74 -3.70 -16.14
N ALA A 126 27.06 -4.61 -17.05
CA ALA A 126 26.88 -6.05 -16.84
C ALA A 126 27.75 -6.58 -15.67
N ASP A 127 29.04 -6.19 -15.62
CA ASP A 127 29.96 -6.55 -14.54
C ASP A 127 29.51 -6.01 -13.18
N LEU A 128 28.81 -4.87 -13.17
CA LEU A 128 28.32 -4.19 -11.97
C LEU A 128 26.97 -4.74 -11.48
N ARG A 129 26.07 -5.12 -12.40
CA ARG A 129 24.75 -5.70 -12.06
C ARG A 129 24.85 -7.04 -11.33
N THR A 130 25.96 -7.76 -11.44
CA THR A 130 26.23 -9.01 -10.68
C THR A 130 26.78 -8.78 -9.27
N ARG A 131 27.09 -7.54 -8.87
CA ARG A 131 27.71 -7.21 -7.56
C ARG A 131 26.68 -6.78 -6.53
N SER A 132 26.96 -7.09 -5.25
CA SER A 132 26.11 -6.67 -4.13
C SER A 132 26.10 -5.14 -3.98
N ASN A 133 25.03 -4.58 -3.41
CA ASN A 133 24.99 -3.14 -3.09
C ASN A 133 26.13 -2.73 -2.13
N GLN A 134 26.56 -3.64 -1.23
CA GLN A 134 27.67 -3.37 -0.32
C GLN A 134 29.01 -3.26 -1.08
N ASP A 135 29.22 -4.06 -2.12
CA ASP A 135 30.45 -4.03 -2.92
C ASP A 135 30.46 -2.91 -3.94
N LEU A 136 29.30 -2.55 -4.53
CA LEU A 136 29.17 -1.33 -5.32
C LEU A 136 29.46 -0.08 -4.46
N HIS A 137 28.98 -0.04 -3.21
CA HIS A 137 29.30 1.04 -2.28
C HIS A 137 30.81 1.11 -1.96
N LYS A 138 31.50 -0.04 -1.77
CA LYS A 138 32.97 -0.05 -1.63
C LYS A 138 33.66 0.48 -2.89
N LEU A 139 33.26 -0.02 -4.06
CA LEU A 139 33.84 0.32 -5.36
C LEU A 139 33.68 1.80 -5.70
N TRP A 140 32.55 2.42 -5.36
CA TRP A 140 32.34 3.86 -5.51
C TRP A 140 33.43 4.68 -4.80
N TYR A 141 33.79 4.32 -3.57
CA TYR A 141 34.87 5.01 -2.84
C TYR A 141 36.27 4.70 -3.37
N VAL A 142 36.49 3.53 -3.99
CA VAL A 142 37.76 3.24 -4.69
C VAL A 142 37.90 4.14 -5.93
N LEU A 143 36.85 4.20 -6.76
CA LEU A 143 36.80 5.06 -7.95
C LEU A 143 36.87 6.55 -7.57
N LEU A 144 36.26 6.97 -6.46
CA LEU A 144 36.33 8.35 -5.96
C LEU A 144 37.74 8.76 -5.55
N LYS A 145 38.52 7.89 -4.90
CA LYS A 145 39.92 8.17 -4.55
C LYS A 145 40.78 8.29 -5.81
N GLU A 146 40.66 7.33 -6.72
CA GLU A 146 41.32 7.35 -8.03
C GLU A 146 40.97 8.63 -8.82
N MET A 147 39.70 9.04 -8.86
CA MET A 147 39.28 10.29 -9.51
C MET A 147 39.90 11.52 -8.85
N ASN A 148 39.94 11.58 -7.52
CA ASN A 148 40.56 12.70 -6.79
C ASN A 148 42.07 12.79 -7.04
N LEU A 149 42.77 11.66 -7.05
CA LEU A 149 44.19 11.54 -7.39
C LEU A 149 44.45 12.08 -8.80
N LEU A 150 43.66 11.65 -9.79
CA LEU A 150 43.81 12.08 -11.18
C LEU A 150 43.45 13.56 -11.38
N LEU A 151 42.51 14.11 -10.61
CA LEU A 151 42.19 15.54 -10.62
C LEU A 151 43.30 16.38 -9.97
N THR A 152 43.91 15.91 -8.87
CA THR A 152 45.11 16.53 -8.27
C THR A 152 46.28 16.54 -9.25
N MET A 153 46.61 15.39 -9.84
CA MET A 153 47.65 15.30 -10.86
C MET A 153 47.35 16.23 -12.04
N LYS A 154 46.11 16.23 -12.56
CA LYS A 154 45.73 17.09 -13.69
C LYS A 154 45.93 18.58 -13.36
N ALA A 155 45.52 19.02 -12.18
CA ALA A 155 45.74 20.40 -11.74
C ALA A 155 47.23 20.77 -11.66
N GLU A 156 48.09 19.84 -11.23
CA GLU A 156 49.54 20.04 -11.18
C GLU A 156 50.20 20.03 -12.58
N TYR A 157 49.78 19.15 -13.49
CA TYR A 157 50.24 19.18 -14.89
C TYR A 157 49.77 20.45 -15.62
N ASP A 158 48.52 20.89 -15.41
CA ASP A 158 48.00 22.17 -15.92
C ASP A 158 48.81 23.35 -15.34
N ARG A 159 49.15 23.33 -14.05
CA ARG A 159 50.00 24.33 -13.35
C ARG A 159 51.44 24.37 -13.88
N LEU A 160 51.99 23.21 -14.26
CA LEU A 160 53.33 23.08 -14.87
C LEU A 160 53.32 23.29 -16.39
N HIS A 161 52.15 23.49 -17.00
CA HIS A 161 51.92 23.56 -18.45
C HIS A 161 52.46 22.32 -19.21
N ALA A 162 52.44 21.16 -18.54
CA ALA A 162 52.88 19.88 -19.07
C ALA A 162 51.68 19.03 -19.56
N SER A 163 51.93 18.09 -20.47
CA SER A 163 50.89 17.19 -20.96
C SER A 163 50.56 16.10 -19.93
N PHE A 164 49.29 16.01 -19.52
CA PHE A 164 48.80 15.04 -18.53
C PHE A 164 49.03 13.58 -18.99
N PRO A 165 49.64 12.70 -18.16
CA PRO A 165 49.87 11.31 -18.53
C PRO A 165 48.58 10.50 -18.68
N SER A 166 48.43 9.80 -19.80
CA SER A 166 47.31 8.86 -20.05
C SER A 166 45.90 9.43 -19.71
N PRO A 167 45.41 10.49 -20.40
CA PRO A 167 44.11 11.13 -20.11
C PRO A 167 42.91 10.16 -20.14
N GLU A 168 42.99 9.08 -20.93
CA GLU A 168 42.02 7.99 -20.93
C GLU A 168 41.72 7.41 -19.53
N ARG A 169 42.65 7.48 -18.57
CA ARG A 169 42.47 6.95 -17.22
C ARG A 169 41.33 7.67 -16.49
N LEU A 170 41.27 9.00 -16.62
CA LEU A 170 40.19 9.81 -16.04
C LEU A 170 38.84 9.49 -16.70
N GLU A 171 38.78 9.45 -18.04
CA GLU A 171 37.56 9.10 -18.79
C GLU A 171 37.03 7.71 -18.41
N LYS A 172 37.93 6.72 -18.23
CA LYS A 172 37.56 5.36 -17.80
C LYS A 172 36.99 5.32 -16.38
N VAL A 173 37.47 6.19 -15.49
CA VAL A 173 36.95 6.31 -14.12
C VAL A 173 35.59 7.01 -14.12
N GLU A 174 35.44 8.12 -14.84
CA GLU A 174 34.15 8.82 -15.02
C GLU A 174 33.07 7.88 -15.58
N VAL A 175 33.36 7.15 -16.67
CA VAL A 175 32.46 6.15 -17.26
C VAL A 175 32.14 5.01 -16.28
N SER A 176 33.09 4.60 -15.44
CA SER A 176 32.85 3.58 -14.42
C SER A 176 31.92 4.06 -13.31
N MET A 177 32.07 5.31 -12.86
CA MET A 177 31.22 5.93 -11.84
C MET A 177 29.80 6.19 -12.37
N ASP A 178 29.66 6.67 -13.61
CA ASP A 178 28.34 6.85 -14.25
C ASP A 178 27.63 5.50 -14.49
N ASN A 179 28.35 4.45 -14.87
CA ASN A 179 27.78 3.10 -14.99
C ASN A 179 27.34 2.54 -13.63
N LEU A 180 28.14 2.74 -12.57
CA LEU A 180 27.80 2.31 -11.21
C LEU A 180 26.56 3.03 -10.70
N ARG A 181 26.53 4.37 -10.84
CA ARG A 181 25.36 5.19 -10.50
C ARG A 181 24.11 4.69 -11.23
N GLN A 182 24.18 4.53 -12.55
CA GLN A 182 23.04 4.06 -13.34
C GLN A 182 22.55 2.66 -12.92
N VAL A 183 23.43 1.76 -12.48
CA VAL A 183 23.02 0.44 -11.95
C VAL A 183 22.36 0.55 -10.56
N VAL A 184 22.74 1.53 -9.73
CA VAL A 184 22.06 1.81 -8.45
C VAL A 184 20.71 2.50 -8.69
N ASP A 185 20.64 3.47 -9.59
CA ASP A 185 19.40 4.16 -9.97
C ASP A 185 18.42 3.18 -10.64
N GLU A 186 18.89 2.25 -11.50
CA GLU A 186 18.12 1.12 -12.05
C GLU A 186 17.50 0.25 -10.94
N ARG A 187 18.29 -0.13 -9.92
CA ARG A 187 17.83 -0.96 -8.79
C ARG A 187 16.83 -0.24 -7.89
N ASN A 188 17.07 1.02 -7.56
CA ASN A 188 16.17 1.82 -6.73
C ASN A 188 14.84 2.09 -7.43
N SER A 189 14.87 2.37 -8.74
CA SER A 189 13.68 2.54 -9.57
C SER A 189 12.83 1.26 -9.61
N ALA A 190 13.47 0.10 -9.82
CA ALA A 190 12.77 -1.18 -9.83
C ALA A 190 12.11 -1.51 -8.48
N LEU A 191 12.81 -1.28 -7.36
CA LEU A 191 12.24 -1.50 -6.03
C LEU A 191 11.06 -0.56 -5.75
N SER A 192 11.21 0.73 -6.04
CA SER A 192 10.14 1.73 -5.85
C SER A 192 8.89 1.40 -6.66
N LEU A 193 9.04 0.97 -7.92
CA LEU A 193 7.93 0.53 -8.76
C LEU A 193 7.22 -0.71 -8.18
N LEU A 194 7.95 -1.62 -7.53
CA LEU A 194 7.37 -2.81 -6.89
C LEU A 194 6.68 -2.51 -5.54
N GLU A 195 7.15 -1.51 -4.80
CA GLU A 195 6.59 -1.14 -3.48
C GLU A 195 5.47 -0.10 -3.56
N THR A 196 5.58 0.89 -4.44
CA THR A 196 4.65 2.05 -4.51
C THR A 196 4.01 2.25 -5.88
N GLY A 197 4.57 1.67 -6.94
CA GLY A 197 4.18 1.96 -8.33
C GLY A 197 4.71 3.30 -8.86
N GLU A 198 5.43 4.08 -8.06
CA GLU A 198 6.01 5.37 -8.45
C GLU A 198 7.54 5.31 -8.55
N GLN A 199 8.13 6.30 -9.22
CA GLN A 199 9.58 6.49 -9.30
C GLN A 199 10.11 7.15 -8.03
N PRO A 200 11.31 6.80 -7.53
CA PRO A 200 11.86 7.33 -6.28
C PRO A 200 12.45 8.75 -6.41
N HIS A 201 12.25 9.40 -7.55
CA HIS A 201 12.77 10.74 -7.88
C HIS A 201 11.62 11.76 -7.89
N PRO A 202 11.84 13.02 -7.45
CA PRO A 202 10.81 14.04 -7.55
C PRO A 202 10.34 14.25 -9.00
N ARG A 203 9.02 14.30 -9.21
CA ARG A 203 8.43 14.26 -10.56
C ARG A 203 8.55 15.59 -11.29
N TRP A 204 8.49 15.54 -12.63
CA TRP A 204 8.33 16.74 -13.45
C TRP A 204 6.85 17.12 -13.60
N ILE A 205 6.48 18.29 -13.09
CA ILE A 205 5.15 18.90 -13.26
C ILE A 205 5.19 19.86 -14.46
N ASP A 206 4.17 19.77 -15.34
CA ASP A 206 3.85 20.82 -16.31
C ASP A 206 3.29 22.05 -15.57
N ASP A 207 3.95 23.19 -15.73
CA ASP A 207 3.70 24.43 -14.99
C ASP A 207 3.82 25.64 -15.94
N VAL A 208 3.57 26.84 -15.44
CA VAL A 208 3.73 28.10 -16.18
C VAL A 208 4.80 29.00 -15.56
N ASP A 209 5.40 29.85 -16.38
CA ASP A 209 6.24 30.96 -15.91
C ASP A 209 5.44 32.28 -15.81
N GLU A 210 6.13 33.33 -15.36
CA GLU A 210 5.61 34.71 -15.17
C GLU A 210 4.98 35.32 -16.44
N LEU A 211 5.18 34.72 -17.61
CA LEU A 211 4.67 35.16 -18.91
C LEU A 211 3.63 34.19 -19.49
N ASP A 212 3.07 33.32 -18.65
CA ASP A 212 2.08 32.28 -19.01
C ASP A 212 2.57 31.34 -20.14
N ARG A 213 3.88 31.07 -20.16
CA ARG A 213 4.51 30.11 -21.09
C ARG A 213 4.64 28.75 -20.39
N PRO A 214 4.35 27.63 -21.07
CA PRO A 214 4.48 26.32 -20.48
C PRO A 214 5.96 25.98 -20.24
N ILE A 215 6.25 25.56 -19.01
CA ILE A 215 7.55 25.07 -18.54
C ILE A 215 7.35 23.71 -17.85
N ARG A 216 8.46 23.00 -17.61
CA ARG A 216 8.47 21.86 -16.68
C ARG A 216 9.38 22.19 -15.51
N ARG A 217 8.91 21.94 -14.29
CA ARG A 217 9.74 22.02 -13.07
C ARG A 217 9.66 20.72 -12.29
N LEU A 218 10.62 20.51 -11.42
CA LEU A 218 10.63 19.41 -10.48
C LEU A 218 9.63 19.68 -9.33
N GLU A 219 9.16 18.62 -8.68
CA GLU A 219 8.55 18.72 -7.35
C GLU A 219 9.60 19.12 -6.30
N GLU A 220 9.19 19.93 -5.33
CA GLU A 220 10.00 20.46 -4.24
C GLU A 220 9.28 20.21 -2.91
N GLU A 221 10.03 19.91 -1.86
CA GLU A 221 9.50 19.70 -0.52
C GLU A 221 9.19 21.04 0.18
N HIS A 222 8.06 21.12 0.88
CA HIS A 222 7.62 22.32 1.59
C HIS A 222 7.11 21.95 2.99
N LEU A 223 7.45 22.77 4.01
CA LEU A 223 7.02 22.57 5.41
C LEU A 223 5.52 22.82 5.65
N VAL A 224 4.82 23.42 4.69
CA VAL A 224 3.38 23.73 4.74
C VAL A 224 2.72 23.39 3.41
N PRO A 225 1.40 23.07 3.40
CA PRO A 225 0.64 22.84 2.17
C PRO A 225 0.73 24.02 1.18
N ARG A 226 0.54 23.74 -0.12
CA ARG A 226 0.76 24.70 -1.22
C ARG A 226 -0.12 25.95 -1.09
N GLU A 227 -1.31 25.79 -0.50
CA GLU A 227 -2.33 26.81 -0.24
C GLU A 227 -1.95 27.75 0.91
N HIS A 228 -0.98 27.34 1.74
CA HIS A 228 -0.46 28.10 2.88
C HIS A 228 0.94 28.68 2.61
N ASN A 229 1.63 28.21 1.57
CA ASN A 229 2.93 28.73 1.15
C ASN A 229 2.77 30.06 0.40
N LYS A 230 3.00 31.17 1.10
CA LYS A 230 2.93 32.54 0.54
C LYS A 230 3.96 32.83 -0.55
N GLU A 231 5.05 32.07 -0.64
CA GLU A 231 6.04 32.25 -1.73
C GLU A 231 5.61 31.49 -2.99
N PHE A 232 4.97 30.33 -2.81
CA PHE A 232 4.34 29.58 -3.89
C PHE A 232 3.19 30.37 -4.55
N LEU A 233 2.27 30.93 -3.76
CA LEU A 233 1.09 31.65 -4.28
C LEU A 233 1.46 32.93 -5.04
N LYS A 234 2.40 33.73 -4.54
CA LYS A 234 2.90 34.97 -5.20
C LYS A 234 3.31 34.80 -6.66
N LYS A 235 3.76 33.60 -7.03
CA LYS A 235 4.10 33.27 -8.42
C LYS A 235 2.87 33.33 -9.33
N TYR A 236 1.74 32.82 -8.84
CA TYR A 236 0.51 32.65 -9.61
C TYR A 236 -0.44 33.85 -9.51
N ASP A 237 -0.41 34.60 -8.40
CA ASP A 237 -1.19 35.83 -8.17
C ASP A 237 -1.05 36.88 -9.29
N ASN A 238 0.07 36.85 -10.03
CA ASN A 238 0.39 37.80 -11.11
C ASN A 238 -0.04 37.34 -12.51
N LEU A 239 -0.54 36.11 -12.71
CA LEU A 239 -1.01 35.65 -14.02
C LEU A 239 -2.44 36.15 -14.31
N GLY A 240 -2.63 36.79 -15.46
CA GLY A 240 -3.94 37.28 -15.93
C GLY A 240 -3.91 37.69 -17.40
N ASP A 241 -5.01 38.25 -17.91
CA ASP A 241 -5.21 38.55 -19.35
C ASP A 241 -4.09 39.41 -19.99
N TRP A 242 -3.30 40.15 -19.21
CA TRP A 242 -2.15 40.92 -19.71
C TRP A 242 -1.07 40.05 -20.38
N THR A 243 -0.95 38.76 -20.02
CA THR A 243 0.00 37.82 -20.65
C THR A 243 -0.46 37.34 -22.02
N ARG A 244 -1.78 37.37 -22.29
CA ARG A 244 -2.44 36.76 -23.45
C ARG A 244 -1.89 37.23 -24.81
N PRO A 245 -1.55 38.52 -25.05
CA PRO A 245 -0.91 38.96 -26.28
C PRO A 245 0.50 38.35 -26.46
N TYR A 246 1.29 38.28 -25.38
CA TYR A 246 2.63 37.71 -25.39
C TYR A 246 2.60 36.20 -25.64
N LYS A 247 1.65 35.48 -25.02
CA LYS A 247 1.38 34.06 -25.25
C LYS A 247 0.97 33.78 -26.71
N MET A 248 0.17 34.66 -27.32
CA MET A 248 -0.19 34.57 -28.74
C MET A 248 1.05 34.77 -29.65
N LEU A 249 1.85 35.82 -29.41
CA LEU A 249 3.08 36.10 -30.17
C LEU A 249 4.13 34.98 -30.00
N TRP A 250 4.24 34.39 -28.81
CA TRP A 250 5.11 33.23 -28.56
C TRP A 250 4.63 32.01 -29.34
N ASN A 251 3.33 31.69 -29.30
CA ASN A 251 2.75 30.60 -30.08
C ASN A 251 2.96 30.79 -31.59
N GLU A 252 2.80 32.02 -32.10
CA GLU A 252 3.09 32.34 -33.50
C GLU A 252 4.58 32.16 -33.84
N LYS A 253 5.49 32.59 -32.95
CA LYS A 253 6.95 32.40 -33.09
C LYS A 253 7.34 30.93 -33.11
N GLN A 254 6.73 30.08 -32.28
CA GLN A 254 6.97 28.64 -32.29
C GLN A 254 6.37 27.96 -33.53
N ARG A 255 5.18 28.39 -34.00
CA ARG A 255 4.62 27.96 -35.30
C ARG A 255 5.56 28.32 -36.46
N LYS A 256 6.05 29.56 -36.52
CA LYS A 256 7.03 30.04 -37.52
C LYS A 256 8.35 29.25 -37.48
N ARG A 257 8.88 28.93 -36.28
CA ARG A 257 10.05 28.06 -36.10
C ARG A 257 9.81 26.64 -36.61
N SER A 258 8.72 26.00 -36.19
CA SER A 258 8.34 24.65 -36.62
C SER A 258 8.10 24.56 -38.13
N PHE A 259 7.43 25.55 -38.72
CA PHE A 259 7.28 25.67 -40.17
C PHE A 259 8.62 25.82 -40.89
N THR A 260 9.51 26.67 -40.38
CA THR A 260 10.87 26.85 -40.94
C THR A 260 11.69 25.56 -40.85
N LYS A 261 11.61 24.81 -39.73
CA LYS A 261 12.26 23.49 -39.58
C LYS A 261 11.68 22.49 -40.59
N ARG A 262 10.36 22.38 -40.72
CA ARG A 262 9.69 21.51 -41.71
C ARG A 262 10.05 21.88 -43.16
N LYS A 263 10.12 23.18 -43.50
CA LYS A 263 10.52 23.66 -44.83
C LYS A 263 11.98 23.31 -45.15
N LYS A 264 12.89 23.49 -44.18
CA LYS A 264 14.30 23.07 -44.32
C LYS A 264 14.45 21.55 -44.43
N ALA A 265 13.70 20.77 -43.64
CA ALA A 265 13.68 19.31 -43.74
C ALA A 265 13.20 18.83 -45.11
N LYS A 266 12.07 19.35 -45.63
CA LYS A 266 11.60 19.03 -46.99
C LYS A 266 12.60 19.43 -48.09
N HIS A 267 13.32 20.54 -47.92
CA HIS A 267 14.37 20.96 -48.86
C HIS A 267 15.61 20.06 -48.81
N LEU A 268 15.99 19.56 -47.62
CA LEU A 268 17.05 18.59 -47.44
C LEU A 268 16.67 17.24 -48.06
N TYR A 269 15.47 16.74 -47.75
CA TYR A 269 14.89 15.50 -48.31
C TYR A 269 14.93 15.51 -49.86
N ARG A 270 14.39 16.58 -50.48
CA ARG A 270 14.42 16.75 -51.94
C ARG A 270 15.85 16.75 -52.50
N LYS A 271 16.79 17.42 -51.83
CA LYS A 271 18.22 17.44 -52.21
C LYS A 271 18.95 16.11 -52.01
N LEU A 272 18.45 15.23 -51.15
CA LEU A 272 18.99 13.87 -50.98
C LEU A 272 18.50 12.97 -52.10
N LEU A 273 17.21 12.99 -52.44
CA LEU A 273 16.67 12.29 -53.62
C LEU A 273 17.32 12.77 -54.94
N GLU A 274 17.47 14.09 -55.12
CA GLU A 274 18.19 14.69 -56.27
C GLU A 274 19.65 14.20 -56.42
N LYS A 275 20.24 13.65 -55.36
CA LYS A 275 21.64 13.15 -55.36
C LYS A 275 21.75 11.62 -55.29
N TYR A 276 20.77 10.95 -54.68
CA TYR A 276 20.76 9.53 -54.39
C TYR A 276 19.34 8.96 -54.62
N PRO A 277 18.93 8.72 -55.89
CA PRO A 277 17.56 8.33 -56.20
C PRO A 277 17.12 6.99 -55.57
N HIS A 278 18.06 6.05 -55.36
CA HIS A 278 17.80 4.78 -54.68
C HIS A 278 17.26 4.93 -53.23
N LEU A 279 17.39 6.11 -52.61
CA LEU A 279 16.80 6.35 -51.29
C LEU A 279 15.28 6.57 -51.34
N GLU A 280 14.66 6.60 -52.53
CA GLU A 280 13.19 6.59 -52.68
C GLU A 280 12.55 5.27 -52.24
N GLU A 281 13.34 4.18 -52.19
CA GLU A 281 12.92 2.85 -51.71
C GLU A 281 12.80 2.78 -50.17
N ASP A 282 13.44 3.68 -49.41
CA ASP A 282 13.29 3.80 -47.96
C ASP A 282 12.95 5.26 -47.53
N PRO A 283 11.66 5.62 -47.55
CA PRO A 283 11.19 6.93 -47.09
C PRO A 283 11.34 7.14 -45.58
N GLU A 284 11.46 6.09 -44.76
CA GLU A 284 11.55 6.20 -43.31
C GLU A 284 12.95 6.60 -42.88
N PHE A 285 13.99 5.94 -43.42
CA PHE A 285 15.40 6.33 -43.22
C PHE A 285 15.67 7.77 -43.67
N LEU A 286 15.20 8.17 -44.86
CA LEU A 286 15.33 9.55 -45.34
C LEU A 286 14.68 10.56 -44.41
N ARG A 287 13.52 10.21 -43.86
CA ARG A 287 12.77 11.06 -42.93
C ARG A 287 13.48 11.17 -41.60
N GLU A 288 13.89 10.06 -40.98
CA GLU A 288 14.63 10.05 -39.71
C GLU A 288 15.92 10.85 -39.85
N TYR A 289 16.72 10.58 -40.89
CA TYR A 289 17.96 11.32 -41.16
C TYR A 289 17.72 12.83 -41.30
N CYS A 290 16.64 13.25 -41.99
CA CYS A 290 16.26 14.65 -42.10
C CYS A 290 15.78 15.24 -40.77
N GLU A 291 15.03 14.51 -39.95
CA GLU A 291 14.56 14.97 -38.63
C GLU A 291 15.72 15.09 -37.62
N GLN A 292 16.66 14.14 -37.66
CA GLN A 292 17.90 14.10 -36.85
C GLN A 292 18.86 15.24 -37.23
N LYS A 293 19.22 15.40 -38.51
CA LYS A 293 20.09 16.50 -38.99
C LYS A 293 19.50 17.89 -38.75
N MET A 294 18.18 18.00 -38.64
CA MET A 294 17.47 19.25 -38.33
C MET A 294 17.33 19.53 -36.82
N GLY A 295 18.10 18.86 -35.96
CA GLY A 295 18.21 19.12 -34.53
C GLY A 295 16.99 18.62 -33.75
N GLY A 296 17.02 17.35 -33.35
CA GLY A 296 15.94 16.70 -32.62
C GLY A 296 15.80 17.17 -31.16
N ILE A 297 14.72 17.90 -30.89
CA ILE A 297 13.91 17.87 -29.66
C ILE A 297 14.57 18.35 -28.35
N ASP A 298 13.85 19.22 -27.61
CA ASP A 298 14.12 19.48 -26.20
C ASP A 298 13.95 18.21 -25.39
N SER A 299 15.06 17.71 -24.83
CA SER A 299 15.18 16.42 -24.15
C SER A 299 14.45 16.41 -22.80
N ASN A 300 13.12 16.26 -22.83
CA ASN A 300 12.34 15.82 -21.67
C ASN A 300 12.71 14.36 -21.35
N PRO A 301 13.26 14.04 -20.17
CA PRO A 301 13.73 12.69 -19.84
C PRO A 301 12.59 11.67 -19.81
N ASP A 302 11.43 12.06 -19.27
CA ASP A 302 10.28 11.17 -19.05
C ASP A 302 9.36 11.12 -20.27
N LYS A 303 9.89 10.65 -21.39
CA LYS A 303 9.07 10.12 -22.49
C LYS A 303 9.54 8.70 -22.81
N PRO A 304 8.68 7.68 -22.66
CA PRO A 304 9.09 6.30 -22.95
C PRO A 304 9.52 6.21 -24.41
N LYS A 305 10.69 5.59 -24.64
CA LYS A 305 11.21 5.37 -26.00
C LYS A 305 10.21 4.49 -26.75
N GLN A 306 9.69 4.97 -27.87
CA GLN A 306 8.92 4.13 -28.78
C GLN A 306 9.85 3.00 -29.25
N LYS A 307 9.40 1.74 -29.15
CA LYS A 307 10.14 0.59 -29.65
C LYS A 307 10.30 0.72 -31.17
N MET A 308 11.41 0.20 -31.69
CA MET A 308 11.60 0.02 -33.13
C MET A 308 10.43 -0.79 -33.70
N THR A 309 9.88 -0.35 -34.83
CA THR A 309 9.04 -1.17 -35.69
C THR A 309 9.89 -2.30 -36.29
N PRO A 310 9.39 -3.55 -36.32
CA PRO A 310 10.04 -4.61 -37.09
C PRO A 310 9.86 -4.37 -38.61
N ALA A 311 10.66 -5.08 -39.41
CA ALA A 311 10.61 -5.06 -40.87
C ALA A 311 9.21 -5.45 -41.42
N PRO A 312 8.85 -5.03 -42.64
CA PRO A 312 7.55 -5.35 -43.24
C PRO A 312 7.36 -6.87 -43.38
N ASN A 313 6.20 -7.37 -42.93
CA ASN A 313 5.85 -8.78 -43.05
C ASN A 313 5.74 -9.21 -44.52
N ILE A 314 6.50 -10.24 -44.87
CA ILE A 314 6.09 -11.21 -45.88
C ILE A 314 4.78 -11.86 -45.35
N PRO A 315 3.72 -12.02 -46.18
CA PRO A 315 2.51 -12.70 -45.74
C PRO A 315 2.78 -14.20 -45.58
N VAL A 316 3.05 -14.62 -44.35
CA VAL A 316 3.02 -16.02 -43.93
C VAL A 316 1.74 -16.22 -43.11
N GLU A 317 0.74 -16.84 -43.73
CA GLU A 317 -0.50 -17.25 -43.06
C GLU A 317 -0.24 -18.52 -42.24
N ASP A 318 0.32 -18.35 -41.04
CA ASP A 318 0.35 -19.38 -39.98
C ASP A 318 0.40 -18.70 -38.61
N THR A 319 -0.64 -18.88 -37.78
CA THR A 319 -0.71 -18.35 -36.41
C THR A 319 -0.89 -19.48 -35.39
N PRO A 320 0.20 -20.04 -34.83
CA PRO A 320 0.12 -21.16 -33.90
C PRO A 320 -0.25 -20.74 -32.47
N TYR A 321 -1.16 -21.51 -31.85
CA TYR A 321 -1.25 -21.78 -30.40
C TYR A 321 -1.09 -20.59 -29.43
N LYS A 322 -2.04 -19.65 -29.47
CA LYS A 322 -2.22 -18.65 -28.41
C LYS A 322 -3.45 -18.98 -27.54
N TYR A 323 -3.28 -18.88 -26.22
CA TYR A 323 -4.33 -19.07 -25.21
C TYR A 323 -4.36 -17.88 -24.23
N ASP A 324 -5.54 -17.54 -23.70
CA ASP A 324 -5.68 -16.68 -22.51
C ASP A 324 -5.85 -17.57 -21.26
N VAL A 325 -5.20 -17.18 -20.15
CA VAL A 325 -5.30 -17.86 -18.86
C VAL A 325 -6.75 -17.96 -18.36
N GLN A 326 -7.61 -16.98 -18.66
CA GLN A 326 -8.99 -16.99 -18.19
C GLN A 326 -9.85 -18.09 -18.85
N ASP A 327 -9.52 -18.49 -20.08
CA ASP A 327 -10.21 -19.56 -20.82
C ASP A 327 -9.74 -20.97 -20.42
N LEU A 328 -8.59 -21.08 -19.74
CA LEU A 328 -7.94 -22.35 -19.41
C LEU A 328 -8.43 -22.93 -18.07
N ALA A 329 -8.89 -24.18 -18.09
CA ALA A 329 -9.41 -24.86 -16.90
C ALA A 329 -8.37 -24.99 -15.76
N VAL A 330 -8.80 -24.66 -14.53
CA VAL A 330 -7.99 -24.80 -13.31
C VAL A 330 -8.10 -26.25 -12.81
N ALA A 331 -7.07 -27.05 -13.05
CA ALA A 331 -7.06 -28.46 -12.71
C ALA A 331 -6.89 -28.69 -11.19
N THR A 332 -6.01 -27.93 -10.53
CA THR A 332 -5.76 -28.04 -9.08
C THR A 332 -5.23 -26.72 -8.52
N VAL A 333 -5.63 -26.39 -7.29
CA VAL A 333 -5.08 -25.26 -6.52
C VAL A 333 -4.65 -25.72 -5.13
N THR A 334 -3.38 -25.54 -4.80
CA THR A 334 -2.85 -25.75 -3.45
C THR A 334 -2.77 -24.42 -2.72
N VAL A 335 -3.67 -24.17 -1.77
CA VAL A 335 -3.70 -22.93 -0.98
C VAL A 335 -2.78 -23.08 0.24
N TYR A 336 -1.86 -22.13 0.40
CA TYR A 336 -0.98 -21.98 1.56
C TYR A 336 -1.45 -20.81 2.44
N LYS A 337 -0.72 -20.52 3.52
CA LYS A 337 -1.08 -19.43 4.44
C LYS A 337 -0.93 -18.02 3.86
N ASP A 338 -0.16 -17.84 2.80
CA ASP A 338 0.20 -16.52 2.21
C ASP A 338 0.07 -16.41 0.67
N ARG A 339 -0.10 -17.55 -0.01
CA ARG A 339 -0.16 -17.69 -1.48
C ARG A 339 -0.91 -18.96 -1.87
N ALA A 340 -1.13 -19.18 -3.16
CA ALA A 340 -1.55 -20.46 -3.70
C ALA A 340 -0.65 -20.92 -4.86
N GLU A 341 -0.50 -22.23 -5.06
CA GLU A 341 0.01 -22.84 -6.29
C GLU A 341 -1.18 -23.21 -7.18
N VAL A 342 -1.24 -22.67 -8.40
CA VAL A 342 -2.29 -22.94 -9.38
C VAL A 342 -1.72 -23.83 -10.48
N LYS A 343 -2.44 -24.88 -10.85
CA LYS A 343 -2.13 -25.76 -11.98
C LYS A 343 -3.24 -25.68 -13.02
N ARG A 344 -2.91 -25.22 -14.22
CA ARG A 344 -3.81 -25.22 -15.39
C ARG A 344 -3.33 -26.23 -16.44
N THR A 345 -4.26 -26.78 -17.20
CA THR A 345 -3.99 -27.76 -18.25
C THR A 345 -4.37 -27.19 -19.61
N ILE A 346 -3.46 -27.28 -20.58
CA ILE A 346 -3.58 -26.72 -21.92
C ILE A 346 -3.49 -27.87 -22.94
N PRO A 347 -4.59 -28.25 -23.61
CA PRO A 347 -4.55 -29.17 -24.74
C PRO A 347 -4.12 -28.43 -26.02
N VAL A 348 -3.05 -28.90 -26.66
CA VAL A 348 -2.46 -28.32 -27.87
C VAL A 348 -2.51 -29.35 -28.99
N PHE A 349 -3.31 -29.08 -30.03
CA PHE A 349 -3.46 -29.98 -31.19
C PHE A 349 -2.49 -29.60 -32.30
N ILE A 350 -1.35 -30.30 -32.34
CA ILE A 350 -0.21 -29.93 -33.17
C ILE A 350 -0.35 -30.48 -34.60
N GLN A 351 -0.31 -29.59 -35.58
CA GLN A 351 -0.61 -29.89 -36.99
C GLN A 351 0.63 -30.24 -37.82
N SER A 352 1.80 -29.69 -37.46
CA SER A 352 3.08 -29.83 -38.17
C SER A 352 4.21 -30.24 -37.20
N ALA A 353 5.31 -30.78 -37.73
CA ALA A 353 6.53 -31.08 -36.97
C ALA A 353 7.54 -29.93 -37.12
N GLY A 354 8.40 -29.73 -36.11
CA GLY A 354 9.37 -28.64 -36.02
C GLY A 354 9.28 -27.85 -34.71
N GLU A 355 9.93 -26.69 -34.66
CA GLU A 355 9.86 -25.77 -33.51
C GLU A 355 8.51 -25.02 -33.48
N ILE A 356 7.84 -25.04 -32.34
CA ILE A 356 6.53 -24.40 -32.12
C ILE A 356 6.55 -23.61 -30.81
N GLU A 357 6.13 -22.35 -30.88
CA GLU A 357 5.96 -21.47 -29.71
C GLU A 357 4.49 -21.40 -29.30
N VAL A 358 4.17 -21.90 -28.11
CA VAL A 358 2.84 -21.75 -27.48
C VAL A 358 2.86 -20.51 -26.57
N LYS A 359 1.87 -19.63 -26.72
CA LYS A 359 1.77 -18.37 -25.97
C LYS A 359 0.58 -18.40 -25.01
N VAL A 360 0.86 -18.12 -23.73
CA VAL A 360 -0.12 -18.02 -22.65
C VAL A 360 -0.14 -16.57 -22.15
N ASP A 361 -1.17 -15.81 -22.53
CA ASP A 361 -1.39 -14.43 -22.08
C ASP A 361 -2.33 -14.41 -20.86
N GLY A 362 -2.26 -13.39 -20.00
CA GLY A 362 -3.30 -13.12 -18.99
C GLY A 362 -3.04 -13.68 -17.59
N LEU A 363 -1.82 -14.17 -17.29
CA LEU A 363 -1.44 -14.55 -15.93
C LEU A 363 -1.61 -13.36 -14.96
N SER A 364 -2.07 -13.64 -13.74
CA SER A 364 -2.28 -12.66 -12.67
C SER A 364 -1.08 -11.73 -12.44
N ARG A 365 -1.34 -10.43 -12.18
CA ARG A 365 -0.34 -9.47 -11.67
C ARG A 365 0.21 -9.80 -10.28
N LEU A 366 -0.29 -10.85 -9.63
CA LEU A 366 0.22 -11.42 -8.38
C LEU A 366 0.91 -12.79 -8.58
N CYS A 367 1.01 -13.28 -9.81
CA CYS A 367 1.80 -14.47 -10.19
C CYS A 367 3.30 -14.20 -10.02
N ASP A 368 4.00 -15.06 -9.29
CA ASP A 368 5.46 -15.03 -9.13
C ASP A 368 6.13 -15.63 -10.37
N LEU A 369 6.74 -14.80 -11.24
CA LEU A 369 7.23 -15.27 -12.54
C LEU A 369 8.35 -16.29 -12.45
N ASP A 370 9.21 -16.20 -11.43
CA ASP A 370 10.29 -17.15 -11.16
C ASP A 370 9.77 -18.52 -10.66
N SER A 371 8.45 -18.63 -10.41
CA SER A 371 7.80 -19.89 -10.00
C SER A 371 7.14 -20.66 -11.14
N VAL A 372 7.06 -20.08 -12.35
CA VAL A 372 6.36 -20.69 -13.49
C VAL A 372 7.12 -21.94 -13.96
N ARG A 373 6.42 -23.07 -14.02
CA ARG A 373 6.93 -24.38 -14.45
C ARG A 373 5.96 -24.99 -15.45
N VAL A 374 6.49 -25.70 -16.45
CA VAL A 374 5.68 -26.39 -17.46
C VAL A 374 6.10 -27.85 -17.54
N GLU A 375 5.14 -28.75 -17.41
CA GLU A 375 5.30 -30.19 -17.66
C GLU A 375 4.53 -30.56 -18.93
N GLY A 376 5.17 -31.27 -19.87
CA GLY A 376 4.54 -31.70 -21.12
C GLY A 376 4.26 -33.20 -21.19
N LYS A 377 3.16 -33.59 -21.84
CA LYS A 377 2.83 -34.98 -22.19
C LYS A 377 2.41 -35.05 -23.67
N GLY A 378 3.20 -35.74 -24.48
CA GLY A 378 3.00 -35.88 -25.94
C GLY A 378 4.33 -36.15 -26.66
N ASN A 379 4.34 -36.22 -27.99
CA ASN A 379 5.56 -36.44 -28.79
C ASN A 379 6.33 -35.13 -29.09
N ALA A 380 6.59 -34.35 -28.04
CA ALA A 380 7.22 -33.04 -28.08
C ALA A 380 8.21 -32.84 -26.92
N THR A 381 9.26 -32.04 -27.15
CA THR A 381 10.30 -31.71 -26.17
C THR A 381 10.25 -30.21 -25.89
N ILE A 382 10.03 -29.80 -24.63
CA ILE A 382 10.10 -28.38 -24.25
C ILE A 382 11.56 -27.93 -24.31
N THR A 383 11.86 -26.90 -25.10
CA THR A 383 13.21 -26.36 -25.31
C THR A 383 13.45 -25.10 -24.47
N GLU A 384 12.48 -24.20 -24.37
CA GLU A 384 12.54 -22.99 -23.54
C GLU A 384 11.17 -22.69 -22.90
N VAL A 385 11.20 -22.15 -21.68
CA VAL A 385 10.05 -21.47 -21.06
C VAL A 385 10.51 -20.10 -20.61
N SER A 386 9.94 -19.04 -21.18
CA SER A 386 10.24 -17.66 -20.80
C SER A 386 8.96 -16.92 -20.40
N SER A 387 9.02 -16.18 -19.30
CA SER A 387 7.88 -15.39 -18.80
C SER A 387 8.26 -13.93 -18.67
N LEU A 388 7.36 -13.05 -19.12
CA LEU A 388 7.62 -11.62 -19.27
C LEU A 388 6.39 -10.77 -18.97
N GLU A 389 6.62 -9.53 -18.54
CA GLU A 389 5.57 -8.54 -18.31
C GLU A 389 5.31 -7.74 -19.58
N LYS A 390 4.04 -7.58 -19.94
CA LYS A 390 3.61 -6.96 -21.19
C LYS A 390 2.53 -5.93 -20.93
N THR A 391 2.92 -4.66 -21.10
CA THR A 391 2.02 -3.51 -21.06
C THR A 391 1.10 -3.53 -22.29
N VAL A 392 -0.21 -3.77 -22.10
CA VAL A 392 -1.21 -3.75 -23.17
C VAL A 392 -2.24 -2.64 -22.91
N THR A 393 -2.26 -1.63 -23.78
CA THR A 393 -3.32 -0.61 -23.77
C THR A 393 -4.58 -1.19 -24.41
N LYS A 394 -5.53 -1.63 -23.58
CA LYS A 394 -6.83 -2.18 -24.01
C LYS A 394 -7.70 -1.07 -24.63
N GLN A 395 -7.71 -0.97 -25.96
CA GLN A 395 -8.52 0.02 -26.71
C GLN A 395 -9.99 -0.41 -26.82
N VAL A 396 -10.67 -0.64 -25.69
CA VAL A 396 -11.98 -1.33 -25.66
C VAL A 396 -13.14 -0.48 -26.20
N ASN A 397 -13.09 0.86 -26.07
CA ASN A 397 -14.22 1.75 -26.37
C ASN A 397 -13.92 2.75 -27.50
N GLN A 398 -13.65 2.30 -28.74
CA GLN A 398 -13.65 3.22 -29.90
C GLN A 398 -15.05 3.40 -30.50
N ASP A 399 -15.78 2.32 -30.79
CA ASP A 399 -17.04 2.39 -31.54
C ASP A 399 -18.18 3.03 -30.74
N SER A 400 -18.34 2.69 -29.45
CA SER A 400 -19.33 3.32 -28.58
C SER A 400 -19.08 4.83 -28.42
N MET A 401 -17.80 5.23 -28.29
CA MET A 401 -17.39 6.64 -28.20
C MET A 401 -17.60 7.40 -29.52
N LYS A 402 -17.62 6.70 -30.66
CA LYS A 402 -17.98 7.28 -31.96
C LYS A 402 -19.50 7.48 -32.07
N SER A 403 -20.29 6.46 -31.71
CA SER A 403 -21.76 6.52 -31.73
C SER A 403 -22.30 7.68 -30.89
N ILE A 404 -21.84 7.81 -29.65
CA ILE A 404 -22.26 8.91 -28.73
C ILE A 404 -21.94 10.29 -29.33
N LYS A 405 -20.85 10.43 -30.09
CA LYS A 405 -20.46 11.70 -30.73
C LYS A 405 -21.28 12.04 -31.95
N GLU A 406 -21.67 11.04 -32.73
CA GLU A 406 -22.58 11.21 -33.86
C GLU A 406 -23.98 11.59 -33.38
N GLU A 407 -24.45 10.99 -32.27
CA GLU A 407 -25.73 11.32 -31.62
C GLU A 407 -25.75 12.74 -31.00
N VAL A 408 -24.73 13.11 -30.21
CA VAL A 408 -24.60 14.48 -29.67
C VAL A 408 -24.55 15.53 -30.80
N ALA A 409 -23.89 15.23 -31.92
CA ALA A 409 -23.80 16.15 -33.06
C ALA A 409 -25.16 16.38 -33.76
N ASP A 410 -26.05 15.37 -33.81
CA ASP A 410 -27.41 15.56 -34.35
C ASP A 410 -28.34 16.28 -33.36
N LEU A 411 -28.26 15.98 -32.06
CA LEU A 411 -29.01 16.73 -31.04
C LEU A 411 -28.63 18.22 -31.03
N GLU A 412 -27.34 18.55 -31.13
CA GLU A 412 -26.88 19.93 -31.30
C GLU A 412 -27.36 20.58 -32.61
N LYS A 413 -27.53 19.79 -33.67
CA LYS A 413 -28.09 20.26 -34.95
C LYS A 413 -29.59 20.55 -34.84
N ARG A 414 -30.34 19.74 -34.10
CA ARG A 414 -31.78 19.95 -33.82
C ARG A 414 -32.00 21.21 -32.99
N ILE A 415 -31.20 21.42 -31.94
CA ILE A 415 -31.22 22.68 -31.16
C ILE A 415 -31.03 23.91 -32.07
N ARG A 416 -30.05 23.89 -32.99
CA ARG A 416 -29.81 25.04 -33.91
C ARG A 416 -31.00 25.34 -34.83
N VAL A 417 -31.80 24.33 -35.21
CA VAL A 417 -33.03 24.53 -35.99
C VAL A 417 -34.11 25.21 -35.13
N ILE A 418 -34.35 24.67 -33.93
CA ILE A 418 -35.40 25.16 -33.01
C ILE A 418 -35.05 26.58 -32.50
N GLU A 419 -33.77 26.88 -32.25
CA GLU A 419 -33.30 28.23 -31.92
C GLU A 419 -33.55 29.22 -33.07
N THR A 420 -33.43 28.79 -34.33
CA THR A 420 -33.76 29.59 -35.52
C THR A 420 -35.26 29.86 -35.64
N GLU A 421 -36.10 28.89 -35.24
CA GLU A 421 -37.56 29.04 -35.23
C GLU A 421 -38.01 29.97 -34.09
N ARG A 422 -37.45 29.80 -32.89
CA ARG A 422 -37.65 30.72 -31.75
C ARG A 422 -37.26 32.16 -32.10
N GLU A 423 -36.17 32.36 -32.85
CA GLU A 423 -35.82 33.69 -33.38
C GLU A 423 -36.89 34.26 -34.32
N ARG A 424 -37.46 33.46 -35.23
CA ARG A 424 -38.53 33.91 -36.15
C ARG A 424 -39.77 34.34 -35.35
N THR A 425 -40.16 33.55 -34.36
CA THR A 425 -41.33 33.83 -33.52
C THR A 425 -41.10 35.01 -32.58
N THR A 426 -39.86 35.22 -32.11
CA THR A 426 -39.44 36.43 -31.40
C THR A 426 -39.55 37.68 -32.29
N ARG A 427 -39.07 37.61 -33.53
CA ARG A 427 -39.21 38.71 -34.52
C ARG A 427 -40.68 38.99 -34.85
N ARG A 428 -41.50 37.94 -34.98
CA ARG A 428 -42.96 38.04 -35.20
C ARG A 428 -43.65 38.75 -34.03
N LYS A 429 -43.32 38.40 -32.79
CA LYS A 429 -43.78 39.10 -31.58
C LYS A 429 -43.36 40.57 -31.56
N GLN A 430 -42.10 40.87 -31.89
CA GLN A 430 -41.58 42.25 -31.94
C GLN A 430 -42.32 43.13 -32.97
N LEU A 431 -42.67 42.58 -34.14
CA LEU A 431 -43.48 43.29 -35.15
C LEU A 431 -44.86 43.66 -34.61
N TYR A 432 -45.55 42.74 -33.92
CA TYR A 432 -46.85 43.04 -33.29
C TYR A 432 -46.71 44.14 -32.22
N VAL A 433 -45.75 44.01 -31.29
CA VAL A 433 -45.53 45.01 -30.23
C VAL A 433 -45.22 46.39 -30.82
N GLY A 434 -44.36 46.47 -31.84
CA GLY A 434 -44.03 47.74 -32.51
C GLY A 434 -45.22 48.40 -33.22
N LEU A 435 -46.15 47.60 -33.76
CA LEU A 435 -47.38 48.10 -34.38
C LEU A 435 -48.38 48.62 -33.34
N ALA A 436 -48.51 47.95 -32.19
CA ALA A 436 -49.30 48.47 -31.07
C ALA A 436 -48.68 49.75 -30.46
N ASP A 437 -47.35 49.88 -30.45
CA ASP A 437 -46.68 51.11 -30.05
C ASP A 437 -46.94 52.29 -30.99
N GLN A 438 -47.09 52.04 -32.30
CA GLN A 438 -47.49 53.08 -33.27
C GLN A 438 -48.94 53.54 -33.07
N ILE A 439 -49.84 52.64 -32.65
CA ILE A 439 -51.23 52.98 -32.29
C ILE A 439 -51.27 53.74 -30.96
N ARG A 440 -50.44 53.34 -29.99
CA ARG A 440 -50.32 54.00 -28.67
C ARG A 440 -49.71 55.39 -28.75
N ASN A 441 -48.69 55.57 -29.59
CA ASN A 441 -47.90 56.79 -29.75
C ASN A 441 -47.74 57.17 -31.24
N PRO A 442 -48.81 57.64 -31.92
CA PRO A 442 -48.74 58.04 -33.32
C PRO A 442 -47.77 59.20 -33.54
N SER A 443 -46.93 59.06 -34.57
CA SER A 443 -45.73 59.89 -34.81
C SER A 443 -45.99 61.27 -35.43
N SER A 444 -47.24 61.65 -35.69
CA SER A 444 -47.60 62.99 -36.17
C SER A 444 -48.96 63.45 -35.64
N ASP A 445 -49.15 64.77 -35.50
CA ASP A 445 -50.41 65.33 -34.99
C ASP A 445 -51.58 65.19 -35.98
N ALA A 446 -51.29 65.16 -37.29
CA ALA A 446 -52.29 64.82 -38.31
C ALA A 446 -52.80 63.38 -38.16
N CYS A 447 -51.91 62.44 -37.80
CA CYS A 447 -52.30 61.05 -37.51
C CYS A 447 -53.17 60.98 -36.24
N LYS A 448 -52.86 61.77 -35.20
CA LYS A 448 -53.71 61.86 -33.98
C LYS A 448 -55.13 62.33 -34.31
N GLN A 449 -55.27 63.40 -35.11
CA GLN A 449 -56.59 63.92 -35.49
C GLN A 449 -57.40 62.89 -36.29
N SER A 450 -56.81 62.29 -37.34
CA SER A 450 -57.48 61.27 -38.15
C SER A 450 -57.83 60.00 -37.36
N MET A 451 -57.00 59.59 -36.40
CA MET A 451 -57.26 58.44 -35.53
C MET A 451 -58.41 58.73 -34.55
N VAL A 452 -58.49 59.93 -33.98
CA VAL A 452 -59.63 60.36 -33.13
C VAL A 452 -60.92 60.43 -33.94
N GLU A 453 -60.88 61.00 -35.15
CA GLU A 453 -62.05 61.08 -36.04
C GLU A 453 -62.56 59.68 -36.43
N CYS A 454 -61.65 58.74 -36.72
CA CYS A 454 -62.00 57.33 -36.94
C CYS A 454 -62.62 56.68 -35.69
N LEU A 455 -62.01 56.87 -34.51
CA LEU A 455 -62.50 56.33 -33.23
C LEU A 455 -63.86 56.88 -32.78
N LEU A 456 -64.33 58.00 -33.34
CA LEU A 456 -65.67 58.53 -33.10
C LEU A 456 -66.77 57.88 -33.96
N THR A 457 -66.41 56.96 -34.86
CA THR A 457 -67.37 56.19 -35.67
C THR A 457 -67.59 54.78 -35.11
N GLU A 458 -68.82 54.27 -35.21
CA GLU A 458 -69.17 52.91 -34.76
C GLU A 458 -68.38 51.82 -35.53
N THR A 459 -68.12 52.06 -36.81
CA THR A 459 -67.26 51.22 -37.66
C THR A 459 -65.77 51.30 -37.29
N GLY A 460 -65.28 52.46 -36.85
CA GLY A 460 -63.91 52.64 -36.37
C GLY A 460 -63.67 51.99 -35.00
N MET A 461 -64.58 52.19 -34.04
CA MET A 461 -64.50 51.53 -32.72
C MET A 461 -64.53 50.00 -32.85
N SER A 462 -65.45 49.45 -33.65
CA SER A 462 -65.51 48.00 -33.90
C SER A 462 -64.28 47.47 -34.64
N GLY A 463 -63.72 48.25 -35.58
CA GLY A 463 -62.44 47.96 -36.23
C GLY A 463 -61.26 47.87 -35.23
N VAL A 464 -61.17 48.83 -34.30
CA VAL A 464 -60.10 48.84 -33.28
C VAL A 464 -60.28 47.74 -32.23
N LEU A 465 -61.51 47.44 -31.81
CA LEU A 465 -61.79 46.29 -30.92
C LEU A 465 -61.44 44.96 -31.60
N ASN A 466 -61.78 44.79 -32.88
CA ASN A 466 -61.40 43.61 -33.65
C ASN A 466 -59.87 43.50 -33.79
N PHE A 467 -59.18 44.61 -34.07
CA PHE A 467 -57.72 44.65 -34.07
C PHE A 467 -57.12 44.24 -32.73
N MET A 468 -57.63 44.75 -31.60
CA MET A 468 -57.12 44.41 -30.25
C MET A 468 -57.35 42.93 -29.90
N ASN A 469 -58.46 42.33 -30.34
CA ASN A 469 -58.72 40.90 -30.19
C ASN A 469 -57.74 40.06 -31.03
N VAL A 470 -57.54 40.39 -32.30
CA VAL A 470 -56.55 39.72 -33.16
C VAL A 470 -55.12 39.89 -32.63
N TYR A 471 -54.76 41.10 -32.19
CA TYR A 471 -53.45 41.41 -31.61
C TYR A 471 -53.15 40.60 -30.35
N SER A 472 -54.10 40.53 -29.42
CA SER A 472 -53.91 39.78 -28.17
C SER A 472 -53.85 38.26 -28.39
N GLU A 473 -54.67 37.70 -29.28
CA GLU A 473 -54.59 36.27 -29.64
C GLU A 473 -53.30 35.94 -30.42
N GLN A 474 -52.84 36.83 -31.32
CA GLN A 474 -51.56 36.64 -32.03
C GLN A 474 -50.34 36.76 -31.10
N LEU A 475 -50.36 37.69 -30.12
CA LEU A 475 -49.30 37.77 -29.11
C LEU A 475 -49.25 36.49 -28.26
N LYS A 476 -50.41 36.06 -27.74
CA LYS A 476 -50.55 34.82 -26.97
C LYS A 476 -50.05 33.61 -27.75
N SER A 477 -50.45 33.48 -29.03
CA SER A 477 -49.95 32.43 -29.92
C SER A 477 -48.43 32.48 -30.11
N CYS A 478 -47.81 33.66 -30.24
CA CYS A 478 -46.36 33.78 -30.29
C CYS A 478 -45.67 33.39 -28.97
N ASP A 479 -46.30 33.65 -27.82
CA ASP A 479 -45.75 33.30 -26.51
C ASP A 479 -45.90 31.80 -26.20
N ASP A 480 -47.07 31.21 -26.46
CA ASP A 480 -47.30 29.77 -26.35
C ASP A 480 -46.33 28.97 -27.24
N GLU A 481 -46.09 29.45 -28.47
CA GLU A 481 -45.10 28.88 -29.39
C GLU A 481 -43.66 29.07 -28.85
N SER A 482 -43.31 30.26 -28.33
CA SER A 482 -41.98 30.50 -27.77
C SER A 482 -41.69 29.69 -26.51
N TYR A 483 -42.67 29.48 -25.63
CA TYR A 483 -42.52 28.62 -24.44
C TYR A 483 -42.33 27.15 -24.83
N ARG A 484 -43.08 26.67 -25.83
CA ARG A 484 -42.92 25.31 -26.37
C ARG A 484 -41.52 25.09 -26.95
N LEU A 485 -41.02 26.01 -27.77
CA LEU A 485 -39.71 25.90 -28.40
C LEU A 485 -38.58 25.94 -27.35
N GLU A 486 -38.68 26.76 -26.30
CA GLU A 486 -37.68 26.78 -25.21
C GLU A 486 -37.70 25.49 -24.38
N ALA A 487 -38.88 24.91 -24.13
CA ALA A 487 -39.00 23.62 -23.45
C ALA A 487 -38.35 22.47 -24.25
N GLU A 488 -38.54 22.45 -25.57
CA GLU A 488 -37.93 21.45 -26.46
C GLU A 488 -36.41 21.62 -26.55
N ILE A 489 -35.92 22.87 -26.63
CA ILE A 489 -34.49 23.19 -26.50
C ILE A 489 -33.93 22.69 -25.15
N GLN A 490 -34.65 22.88 -24.06
CA GLN A 490 -34.17 22.48 -22.73
C GLN A 490 -34.14 20.95 -22.56
N ASP A 491 -35.09 20.21 -23.14
CA ASP A 491 -35.06 18.74 -23.13
C ASP A 491 -33.86 18.20 -23.94
N LEU A 492 -33.66 18.69 -25.17
CA LEU A 492 -32.48 18.31 -25.98
C LEU A 492 -31.16 18.65 -25.27
N ARG A 493 -31.08 19.77 -24.54
CA ARG A 493 -29.92 20.12 -23.69
C ARG A 493 -29.74 19.17 -22.50
N ASN A 494 -30.81 18.56 -21.97
CA ASN A 494 -30.73 17.53 -20.94
C ASN A 494 -30.26 16.19 -21.53
N GLN A 495 -30.75 15.79 -22.71
CA GLN A 495 -30.30 14.58 -23.43
C GLN A 495 -28.80 14.65 -23.75
N ILE A 496 -28.31 15.78 -24.28
CA ILE A 496 -26.87 16.02 -24.54
C ILE A 496 -26.04 15.93 -23.24
N ARG A 497 -26.58 16.34 -22.09
CA ARG A 497 -25.88 16.22 -20.81
C ARG A 497 -25.69 14.75 -20.43
N ALA A 498 -26.76 13.96 -20.44
CA ALA A 498 -26.70 12.54 -20.12
C ALA A 498 -25.71 11.77 -21.02
N LEU A 499 -25.69 12.04 -22.32
CA LEU A 499 -24.74 11.44 -23.27
C LEU A 499 -23.28 11.85 -23.01
N ARG A 500 -23.03 13.10 -22.57
CA ARG A 500 -21.68 13.57 -22.21
C ARG A 500 -21.22 13.05 -20.84
N ASP A 501 -22.13 12.83 -19.91
CA ASP A 501 -21.83 12.18 -18.63
C ASP A 501 -21.46 10.70 -18.88
N GLN A 502 -22.19 9.99 -19.75
CA GLN A 502 -21.81 8.67 -20.24
C GLN A 502 -20.44 8.66 -20.97
N GLU A 503 -20.14 9.67 -21.80
CA GLU A 503 -18.81 9.82 -22.41
C GLU A 503 -17.72 9.95 -21.32
N MET A 504 -17.99 10.66 -20.23
CA MET A 504 -17.03 10.85 -19.14
C MET A 504 -16.80 9.56 -18.34
N GLU A 505 -17.85 8.79 -18.05
CA GLU A 505 -17.73 7.50 -17.37
C GLU A 505 -17.01 6.45 -18.22
N ALA A 506 -17.39 6.32 -19.51
CA ALA A 506 -16.69 5.46 -20.46
C ALA A 506 -15.21 5.89 -20.64
N GLY A 507 -14.94 7.20 -20.64
CA GLY A 507 -13.61 7.79 -20.74
C GLY A 507 -12.71 7.56 -19.52
N ARG A 508 -13.28 7.40 -18.31
CA ARG A 508 -12.52 7.00 -17.10
C ARG A 508 -12.04 5.57 -17.21
N ASN A 509 -12.92 4.65 -17.62
CA ASN A 509 -12.62 3.22 -17.72
C ASN A 509 -11.68 2.90 -18.90
N SER A 510 -11.67 3.73 -19.96
CA SER A 510 -10.86 3.50 -21.16
C SER A 510 -9.37 3.90 -21.05
N ARG A 511 -8.86 4.22 -19.85
CA ARG A 511 -7.43 4.57 -19.62
C ARG A 511 -6.64 3.55 -18.80
N GLU A 512 -7.21 2.39 -18.51
CA GLU A 512 -6.46 1.29 -17.88
C GLU A 512 -5.46 0.66 -18.86
N THR A 513 -4.22 1.16 -18.82
CA THR A 513 -3.06 0.44 -19.32
C THR A 513 -2.97 -0.89 -18.57
N THR A 514 -3.34 -1.97 -19.24
CA THR A 514 -3.46 -3.29 -18.62
C THR A 514 -2.13 -4.01 -18.73
N GLU A 515 -1.38 -4.04 -17.64
CA GLU A 515 -0.26 -4.97 -17.50
C GLU A 515 -0.82 -6.40 -17.45
N ILE A 516 -0.39 -7.22 -18.40
CA ILE A 516 -0.62 -8.67 -18.39
C ILE A 516 0.73 -9.38 -18.31
N ARG A 517 0.78 -10.50 -17.59
CA ARG A 517 1.92 -11.41 -17.65
C ARG A 517 1.69 -12.42 -18.78
N GLN A 518 2.75 -12.69 -19.54
CA GLN A 518 2.76 -13.62 -20.65
C GLN A 518 3.88 -14.64 -20.46
N THR A 519 3.57 -15.91 -20.71
CA THR A 519 4.56 -16.99 -20.81
C THR A 519 4.59 -17.52 -22.24
N SER A 520 5.78 -17.60 -22.81
CA SER A 520 6.07 -18.30 -24.06
C SER A 520 6.72 -19.64 -23.74
N ILE A 521 6.26 -20.69 -24.41
CA ILE A 521 6.71 -22.08 -24.25
C ILE A 521 7.17 -22.55 -25.63
N LEU A 522 8.48 -22.70 -25.83
CA LEU A 522 9.05 -23.21 -27.07
C LEU A 522 9.19 -24.73 -26.97
N MET A 523 8.82 -25.44 -28.03
CA MET A 523 8.88 -26.90 -28.10
C MET A 523 9.39 -27.39 -29.46
N ASP A 524 10.24 -28.41 -29.46
CA ASP A 524 10.56 -29.22 -30.64
C ASP A 524 9.56 -30.39 -30.74
N VAL A 525 8.82 -30.46 -31.85
CA VAL A 525 7.75 -31.46 -32.05
C VAL A 525 8.11 -32.39 -33.20
N LYS A 526 8.14 -33.70 -32.93
CA LYS A 526 8.62 -34.70 -33.88
C LYS A 526 7.54 -35.17 -34.86
N GLU A 527 6.30 -35.22 -34.40
CA GLU A 527 5.14 -35.71 -35.16
C GLU A 527 3.89 -34.93 -34.78
N LYS A 528 2.96 -34.77 -35.73
CA LYS A 528 1.63 -34.20 -35.47
C LYS A 528 0.86 -35.03 -34.44
N GLY A 529 0.16 -34.37 -33.51
CA GLY A 529 -0.54 -35.06 -32.42
C GLY A 529 -1.03 -34.11 -31.33
N GLU A 530 -1.70 -34.66 -30.33
CA GLU A 530 -2.09 -33.92 -29.13
C GLU A 530 -0.93 -33.85 -28.13
N VAL A 531 -0.66 -32.64 -27.63
CA VAL A 531 0.29 -32.38 -26.54
C VAL A 531 -0.45 -31.68 -25.42
N ILE A 532 -0.37 -32.24 -24.21
CA ILE A 532 -1.00 -31.67 -23.02
C ILE A 532 0.09 -31.01 -22.18
N LEU A 533 0.00 -29.68 -22.01
CA LEU A 533 0.88 -28.90 -21.16
C LEU A 533 0.22 -28.63 -19.81
N THR A 534 0.94 -28.86 -18.71
CA THR A 534 0.53 -28.50 -17.35
C THR A 534 1.37 -27.33 -16.89
N VAL A 535 0.76 -26.15 -16.80
CA VAL A 535 1.43 -24.93 -16.33
C VAL A 535 1.15 -24.77 -14.84
N THR A 536 2.21 -24.74 -14.04
CA THR A 536 2.17 -24.58 -12.57
C THR A 536 2.81 -23.26 -12.18
N TYR A 537 2.16 -22.46 -11.35
CA TYR A 537 2.67 -21.15 -10.91
C TYR A 537 2.14 -20.75 -9.51
N LEU A 538 2.90 -19.93 -8.78
CA LEU A 538 2.50 -19.39 -7.49
C LEU A 538 1.82 -18.01 -7.65
N VAL A 539 0.64 -17.82 -7.05
CA VAL A 539 -0.06 -16.52 -6.97
C VAL A 539 -0.11 -16.01 -5.55
N LYS A 540 0.32 -14.76 -5.34
CA LYS A 540 0.22 -14.04 -4.06
C LYS A 540 -1.21 -13.53 -3.86
N GLY A 541 -1.60 -13.29 -2.60
CA GLY A 541 -2.94 -12.77 -2.29
C GLY A 541 -4.04 -13.82 -2.22
N ALA A 542 -3.68 -15.08 -1.97
CA ALA A 542 -4.57 -16.10 -1.44
C ALA A 542 -4.09 -16.51 -0.04
N THR A 543 -5.02 -16.87 0.84
CA THR A 543 -4.72 -17.39 2.18
C THR A 543 -5.81 -18.35 2.61
N TRP A 544 -5.50 -19.24 3.57
CA TRP A 544 -6.53 -20.02 4.25
C TRP A 544 -6.26 -20.12 5.75
N TYR A 545 -7.33 -20.26 6.52
CA TYR A 545 -7.27 -20.48 7.96
C TYR A 545 -8.27 -21.58 8.42
N PRO A 546 -7.93 -22.35 9.47
CA PRO A 546 -8.83 -23.37 10.05
C PRO A 546 -9.98 -22.71 10.83
N LYS A 547 -11.18 -23.29 10.74
CA LYS A 547 -12.37 -22.84 11.49
C LYS A 547 -13.23 -24.02 11.89
N TYR A 548 -13.73 -24.02 13.11
CA TYR A 548 -14.49 -25.15 13.66
C TYR A 548 -15.90 -24.72 14.06
N ASP A 549 -16.89 -25.56 13.78
CA ASP A 549 -18.18 -25.52 14.46
C ASP A 549 -18.27 -26.80 15.32
N ILE A 550 -18.19 -26.65 16.65
CA ILE A 550 -18.11 -27.73 17.63
C ILE A 550 -19.47 -27.87 18.33
N ARG A 551 -20.11 -29.04 18.23
CA ARG A 551 -21.42 -29.31 18.83
C ARG A 551 -21.33 -30.43 19.87
N ALA A 552 -21.50 -30.11 21.14
CA ALA A 552 -21.59 -31.10 22.22
C ALA A 552 -23.05 -31.52 22.45
N PHE A 553 -23.26 -32.82 22.65
CA PHE A 553 -24.57 -33.41 22.97
C PHE A 553 -24.50 -34.05 24.37
N SER A 554 -25.10 -33.38 25.34
CA SER A 554 -24.95 -33.71 26.77
C SER A 554 -25.45 -35.12 27.11
N ASN A 555 -26.52 -35.55 26.44
CA ASN A 555 -27.16 -36.85 26.62
C ASN A 555 -26.37 -37.99 25.96
N GLU A 556 -25.82 -37.76 24.76
CA GLU A 556 -25.07 -38.75 23.98
C GLU A 556 -23.62 -38.94 24.48
N LYS A 557 -23.05 -37.91 25.13
CA LYS A 557 -21.60 -37.79 25.44
C LYS A 557 -20.72 -37.81 24.19
N THR A 558 -21.26 -37.23 23.11
CA THR A 558 -20.60 -37.04 21.82
C THR A 558 -20.32 -35.55 21.59
N VAL A 559 -19.26 -35.27 20.84
CA VAL A 559 -18.96 -33.95 20.30
C VAL A 559 -18.72 -34.08 18.81
N LYS A 560 -19.60 -33.48 18.03
CA LYS A 560 -19.52 -33.44 16.57
C LYS A 560 -18.73 -32.19 16.18
N ILE A 561 -17.52 -32.39 15.66
CA ILE A 561 -16.59 -31.34 15.22
C ILE A 561 -16.66 -31.23 13.70
N ASN A 562 -17.20 -30.12 13.21
CA ASN A 562 -17.14 -29.77 11.80
C ASN A 562 -15.87 -28.93 11.59
N TYR A 563 -14.85 -29.52 10.98
CA TYR A 563 -13.59 -28.87 10.62
C TYR A 563 -13.70 -28.28 9.20
N PHE A 564 -13.58 -26.95 9.10
CA PHE A 564 -13.56 -26.22 7.85
C PHE A 564 -12.18 -25.58 7.60
N GLY A 565 -11.82 -25.48 6.33
CA GLY A 565 -10.91 -24.45 5.86
C GLY A 565 -11.72 -23.25 5.39
N VAL A 566 -11.30 -22.04 5.74
CA VAL A 566 -11.82 -20.81 5.13
C VAL A 566 -10.72 -20.24 4.25
N ILE A 567 -11.03 -20.09 2.96
CA ILE A 567 -10.15 -19.54 1.94
C ILE A 567 -10.56 -18.10 1.69
N ASN A 568 -9.61 -17.17 1.73
CA ASN A 568 -9.82 -15.79 1.29
C ASN A 568 -8.85 -15.52 0.14
N GLN A 569 -9.34 -15.09 -1.02
CA GLN A 569 -8.49 -14.86 -2.19
C GLN A 569 -8.85 -13.59 -2.97
N LYS A 570 -7.80 -12.92 -3.45
CA LYS A 570 -7.83 -11.67 -4.21
C LYS A 570 -6.80 -11.69 -5.34
N THR A 571 -6.59 -12.86 -5.93
CA THR A 571 -5.51 -13.13 -6.88
C THR A 571 -5.73 -12.49 -8.26
N GLY A 572 -6.95 -12.03 -8.57
CA GLY A 572 -7.34 -11.56 -9.89
C GLY A 572 -7.70 -12.69 -10.87
N GLU A 573 -7.67 -13.94 -10.41
CA GLU A 573 -8.12 -15.13 -11.15
C GLU A 573 -9.22 -15.84 -10.36
N ASP A 574 -10.34 -16.15 -11.01
CA ASP A 574 -11.38 -17.01 -10.42
C ASP A 574 -10.98 -18.48 -10.60
N TRP A 575 -11.08 -19.27 -9.52
CA TRP A 575 -10.80 -20.70 -9.57
C TRP A 575 -12.10 -21.46 -9.75
N THR A 576 -12.48 -21.74 -11.00
CA THR A 576 -13.75 -22.40 -11.34
C THR A 576 -13.61 -23.93 -11.32
N ASN A 577 -14.47 -24.59 -10.54
CA ASN A 577 -14.54 -26.06 -10.41
C ASN A 577 -13.19 -26.77 -10.15
N ALA A 578 -12.31 -26.14 -9.38
CA ALA A 578 -10.95 -26.62 -9.13
C ALA A 578 -10.90 -27.71 -8.05
N ARG A 579 -9.95 -28.66 -8.16
CA ARG A 579 -9.56 -29.55 -7.06
C ARG A 579 -8.74 -28.74 -6.05
N LEU A 580 -9.21 -28.63 -4.81
CA LEU A 580 -8.56 -27.78 -3.80
C LEU A 580 -7.74 -28.61 -2.82
N ILE A 581 -6.52 -28.17 -2.54
CA ILE A 581 -5.65 -28.73 -1.51
C ILE A 581 -5.32 -27.61 -0.53
N LEU A 582 -5.53 -27.84 0.77
CA LEU A 582 -5.13 -26.90 1.83
C LEU A 582 -3.82 -27.38 2.45
N SER A 583 -2.75 -26.59 2.34
CA SER A 583 -1.43 -26.97 2.84
C SER A 583 -0.98 -26.09 4.01
N THR A 584 -0.38 -26.71 5.02
CA THR A 584 0.24 -25.99 6.15
C THR A 584 1.66 -25.51 5.87
N ALA A 585 2.24 -25.89 4.73
CA ALA A 585 3.58 -25.52 4.31
C ALA A 585 3.74 -23.99 4.08
N GLN A 586 4.99 -23.52 4.16
CA GLN A 586 5.38 -22.18 3.74
C GLN A 586 6.48 -22.26 2.67
N PRO A 587 6.13 -22.43 1.38
CA PRO A 587 7.09 -22.45 0.28
C PRO A 587 7.71 -21.05 0.08
N GLY A 588 8.78 -20.78 0.84
CA GLY A 588 9.44 -19.48 0.90
C GLY A 588 10.25 -19.22 2.18
N VAL A 589 10.09 -20.02 3.24
CA VAL A 589 11.04 -20.00 4.38
C VAL A 589 12.38 -20.55 3.86
N GLY A 590 13.41 -19.71 3.86
CA GLY A 590 14.65 -19.97 3.14
C GLY A 590 15.38 -21.24 3.59
N GLY A 591 15.85 -22.04 2.62
CA GLY A 591 16.61 -23.27 2.87
C GLY A 591 18.02 -23.06 3.44
N THR A 592 18.45 -21.82 3.65
CA THR A 592 19.71 -21.47 4.34
C THR A 592 19.48 -21.40 5.85
N ILE A 593 20.13 -22.29 6.60
CA ILE A 593 20.11 -22.28 8.07
C ILE A 593 20.67 -20.94 8.57
N PRO A 594 19.92 -20.16 9.38
CA PRO A 594 20.40 -18.88 9.88
C PRO A 594 21.46 -19.07 10.97
N GLU A 595 22.62 -18.42 10.81
CA GLU A 595 23.71 -18.49 11.79
C GLU A 595 23.33 -17.86 13.14
N LEU A 596 23.54 -18.61 14.23
CA LEU A 596 23.24 -18.17 15.59
C LEU A 596 24.24 -17.11 16.06
N ARG A 597 23.89 -15.84 15.92
CA ARG A 597 24.69 -14.71 16.44
C ARG A 597 24.66 -14.69 17.98
N GLY A 598 25.83 -14.71 18.60
CA GLY A 598 25.99 -14.70 20.05
C GLY A 598 25.35 -13.46 20.71
N GLN A 599 24.57 -13.69 21.77
CA GLN A 599 23.92 -12.61 22.53
C GLN A 599 24.91 -11.95 23.50
N ILE A 600 25.04 -10.63 23.43
CA ILE A 600 25.74 -9.82 24.44
C ILE A 600 24.69 -9.18 25.34
N VAL A 601 24.60 -9.65 26.58
CA VAL A 601 23.73 -9.04 27.61
C VAL A 601 24.20 -7.62 27.90
N LYS A 602 23.26 -6.67 27.90
CA LYS A 602 23.47 -5.29 28.31
C LYS A 602 22.30 -4.85 29.19
N PHE A 603 22.60 -4.10 30.24
CA PHE A 603 21.55 -3.49 31.06
C PHE A 603 20.67 -2.58 30.22
N LYS A 604 19.35 -2.74 30.36
CA LYS A 604 18.34 -1.90 29.71
C LYS A 604 18.49 -0.47 30.27
N PRO A 605 18.85 0.54 29.45
CA PRO A 605 18.90 1.91 29.94
C PRO A 605 17.49 2.34 30.34
N GLU A 606 17.38 3.02 31.48
CA GLU A 606 16.10 3.52 31.96
C GLU A 606 15.51 4.50 30.95
N ARG A 607 14.27 4.25 30.53
CA ARG A 607 13.48 5.26 29.82
C ARG A 607 13.15 6.35 30.83
N ARG A 608 13.67 7.55 30.60
CA ARG A 608 13.10 8.75 31.23
C ARG A 608 11.63 8.82 30.82
N PRO A 609 10.70 9.14 31.73
CA PRO A 609 9.32 9.39 31.35
C PRO A 609 9.26 10.64 30.48
N ASP A 610 8.76 10.52 29.25
CA ASP A 610 8.44 11.67 28.43
C ASP A 610 7.30 12.46 29.11
N GLY A 611 7.47 13.77 29.22
CA GLY A 611 6.54 14.62 29.96
C GLY A 611 5.21 14.75 29.23
N PHE A 612 4.14 14.18 29.78
CA PHE A 612 2.78 14.40 29.30
C PHE A 612 2.39 15.88 29.44
N SER A 613 2.44 16.62 28.33
CA SER A 613 1.91 17.97 28.26
C SER A 613 0.38 17.93 28.39
N HIS A 614 -0.12 18.27 29.57
CA HIS A 614 -1.52 18.66 29.73
C HIS A 614 -1.72 20.05 29.13
N ASN A 615 -2.61 20.16 28.14
CA ASN A 615 -3.26 21.41 27.78
C ASN A 615 -4.65 21.10 27.23
N GLY A 616 -5.65 21.12 28.12
CA GLY A 616 -7.05 20.96 27.75
C GLY A 616 -7.75 22.32 27.67
N ILE A 617 -8.19 22.69 26.47
CA ILE A 617 -9.27 23.63 26.12
C ILE A 617 -9.77 23.12 24.76
N GLY A 618 -11.06 22.92 24.49
CA GLY A 618 -12.24 23.07 25.34
C GLY A 618 -13.45 23.31 24.44
N SER A 619 -14.30 22.30 24.24
CA SER A 619 -15.46 22.40 23.34
C SER A 619 -16.77 22.58 24.10
N ARG A 620 -17.71 23.32 23.51
CA ARG A 620 -18.94 23.78 24.16
C ARG A 620 -20.03 22.73 24.10
N SER A 621 -20.75 22.55 25.20
CA SER A 621 -22.05 21.91 25.21
C SER A 621 -23.07 22.73 24.41
N SER A 622 -23.78 22.08 23.49
CA SER A 622 -25.08 22.51 23.00
C SER A 622 -26.00 21.29 23.08
N GLY A 623 -27.03 21.37 23.90
CA GLY A 623 -27.83 20.21 24.26
C GLY A 623 -29.04 20.03 23.36
N TYR A 624 -29.31 18.79 22.96
CA TYR A 624 -30.66 18.35 22.61
C TYR A 624 -31.05 17.13 23.44
N GLN A 625 -32.23 17.21 24.03
CA GLN A 625 -32.82 16.22 24.91
C GLN A 625 -33.77 15.34 24.09
N TYR A 626 -33.71 14.03 24.24
CA TYR A 626 -34.77 13.13 23.79
C TYR A 626 -34.98 11.97 24.77
N ASP A 627 -36.22 11.81 25.20
CA ASP A 627 -36.72 10.69 25.99
C ASP A 627 -37.21 9.54 25.09
N SER A 628 -37.55 8.42 25.73
CA SER A 628 -38.35 7.28 25.21
C SER A 628 -37.62 6.06 24.65
N ALA A 629 -37.57 5.04 25.52
CA ALA A 629 -37.45 3.59 25.33
C ALA A 629 -37.45 2.96 23.91
N PRO A 630 -36.59 1.95 23.66
CA PRO A 630 -36.66 1.12 22.46
C PRO A 630 -37.89 0.18 22.48
N ARG A 631 -38.70 0.24 21.43
CA ARG A 631 -39.89 -0.61 21.24
C ARG A 631 -39.48 -1.98 20.69
N ALA A 632 -39.63 -3.04 21.50
CA ALA A 632 -39.26 -4.39 21.09
C ALA A 632 -40.14 -4.92 19.92
N SER A 633 -39.51 -5.22 18.79
CA SER A 633 -40.12 -5.94 17.67
C SER A 633 -40.10 -7.45 17.94
N LYS A 634 -41.27 -8.04 18.20
CA LYS A 634 -41.43 -9.50 18.18
C LYS A 634 -41.37 -9.99 16.73
N MET A 635 -40.29 -10.68 16.35
CA MET A 635 -40.34 -11.66 15.27
C MET A 635 -40.54 -13.04 15.89
N SER A 636 -41.77 -13.54 15.85
CA SER A 636 -42.08 -14.95 16.05
C SER A 636 -41.76 -15.70 14.77
N SER A 637 -40.82 -16.63 14.83
CA SER A 637 -40.51 -17.56 13.75
C SER A 637 -40.74 -19.00 14.23
N ASP A 638 -41.99 -19.45 14.14
CA ASP A 638 -42.34 -20.85 14.34
C ASP A 638 -41.76 -21.69 13.20
N TYR A 639 -40.55 -22.22 13.41
CA TYR A 639 -39.94 -23.23 12.53
C TYR A 639 -39.94 -24.59 13.22
N PHE A 640 -41.00 -25.36 12.94
CA PHE A 640 -40.95 -26.81 13.03
C PHE A 640 -39.86 -27.32 12.08
N SER A 641 -38.77 -27.85 12.62
CA SER A 641 -37.82 -28.66 11.85
C SER A 641 -38.18 -30.13 12.05
N PRO A 642 -38.58 -30.88 11.01
CA PRO A 642 -38.68 -32.33 11.12
C PRO A 642 -37.29 -32.95 11.29
N GLU A 643 -37.20 -34.00 12.08
CA GLU A 643 -35.97 -34.76 12.31
C GLU A 643 -35.60 -35.58 11.07
N MET A 644 -34.89 -34.96 10.12
CA MET A 644 -34.38 -35.64 8.94
C MET A 644 -33.09 -36.41 9.26
N ALA A 645 -32.97 -37.62 8.70
CA ALA A 645 -31.78 -38.45 8.84
C ALA A 645 -30.51 -37.75 8.30
N SER A 646 -29.37 -38.01 8.94
CA SER A 646 -28.08 -37.46 8.56
C SER A 646 -27.62 -37.98 7.20
N MET A 647 -27.49 -37.09 6.21
CA MET A 647 -26.73 -37.39 4.99
C MET A 647 -25.23 -37.47 5.31
N SER A 648 -24.54 -38.43 4.69
CA SER A 648 -23.09 -38.56 4.76
C SER A 648 -22.40 -37.40 4.03
N VAL A 649 -21.31 -36.89 4.61
CA VAL A 649 -20.49 -35.82 4.04
C VAL A 649 -19.14 -36.41 3.64
N MET A 650 -18.68 -36.14 2.43
CA MET A 650 -17.33 -36.53 1.99
C MET A 650 -16.26 -35.74 2.77
N THR A 651 -15.31 -36.44 3.38
CA THR A 651 -14.18 -35.84 4.12
C THR A 651 -12.91 -35.83 3.29
N ALA A 652 -12.00 -34.93 3.61
CA ALA A 652 -10.72 -34.77 2.93
C ALA A 652 -9.79 -35.97 3.12
N GLU A 653 -9.02 -36.28 2.09
CA GLU A 653 -7.86 -37.16 2.22
C GLU A 653 -6.69 -36.37 2.80
N VAL A 654 -5.90 -37.03 3.66
CA VAL A 654 -4.75 -36.42 4.36
C VAL A 654 -3.47 -37.05 3.84
N SER A 655 -2.55 -36.20 3.39
CA SER A 655 -1.18 -36.60 3.07
C SER A 655 -0.21 -35.89 4.02
N GLU A 656 0.53 -36.67 4.80
CA GLU A 656 1.58 -36.19 5.69
C GLU A 656 2.93 -36.28 4.97
N GLY A 657 3.46 -35.13 4.56
CA GLY A 657 4.86 -35.01 4.16
C GLY A 657 5.74 -34.70 5.36
N ALA A 658 7.02 -35.08 5.31
CA ALA A 658 7.98 -34.94 6.42
C ALA A 658 8.21 -33.49 6.95
N LEU A 659 7.62 -32.48 6.30
CA LEU A 659 7.70 -31.05 6.67
C LEU A 659 6.33 -30.32 6.66
N SER A 660 5.22 -30.99 6.28
CA SER A 660 3.91 -30.32 6.14
C SER A 660 2.74 -31.29 5.97
N THR A 661 1.56 -30.87 6.42
CA THR A 661 0.28 -31.55 6.22
C THR A 661 -0.44 -30.98 5.00
N MET A 662 -1.07 -31.84 4.19
CA MET A 662 -1.97 -31.46 3.11
C MET A 662 -3.34 -32.10 3.30
N TYR A 663 -4.40 -31.29 3.15
CA TYR A 663 -5.79 -31.72 3.17
C TYR A 663 -6.38 -31.57 1.77
N GLU A 664 -6.67 -32.68 1.09
CA GLU A 664 -7.31 -32.63 -0.23
C GLU A 664 -8.83 -32.58 -0.08
N ILE A 665 -9.47 -31.50 -0.54
CA ILE A 665 -10.92 -31.33 -0.48
C ILE A 665 -11.55 -32.23 -1.57
N PRO A 666 -12.43 -33.19 -1.21
CA PRO A 666 -12.85 -34.27 -2.10
C PRO A 666 -13.85 -33.83 -3.17
N ARG A 667 -14.41 -32.64 -3.04
CA ARG A 667 -15.35 -32.03 -3.98
C ARG A 667 -14.68 -30.84 -4.66
N GLN A 668 -14.72 -30.82 -6.00
CA GLN A 668 -14.37 -29.64 -6.78
C GLN A 668 -15.22 -28.42 -6.35
N ALA A 669 -14.58 -27.26 -6.25
CA ALA A 669 -15.20 -26.05 -5.75
C ALA A 669 -14.84 -24.82 -6.60
N THR A 670 -15.71 -23.83 -6.60
CA THR A 670 -15.48 -22.54 -7.25
C THR A 670 -15.18 -21.48 -6.21
N ILE A 671 -14.03 -20.80 -6.32
CA ILE A 671 -13.57 -19.77 -5.39
C ILE A 671 -13.24 -18.49 -6.19
N PRO A 672 -14.14 -17.49 -6.24
CA PRO A 672 -13.91 -16.23 -6.95
C PRO A 672 -12.90 -15.32 -6.25
N SER A 673 -12.31 -14.38 -6.98
CA SER A 673 -11.33 -13.39 -6.50
C SER A 673 -12.02 -12.15 -5.87
N ASP A 674 -13.03 -12.38 -5.04
CA ASP A 674 -13.92 -11.35 -4.50
C ASP A 674 -13.48 -10.77 -3.14
N LYS A 675 -12.37 -11.25 -2.57
CA LYS A 675 -11.87 -10.92 -1.20
C LYS A 675 -12.76 -11.44 -0.05
N GLN A 676 -13.72 -12.32 -0.32
CA GLN A 676 -14.61 -12.89 0.71
C GLN A 676 -14.10 -14.22 1.28
N ASP A 677 -14.71 -14.65 2.38
CA ASP A 677 -14.34 -15.85 3.14
C ASP A 677 -15.14 -17.08 2.65
N HIS A 678 -14.54 -17.86 1.75
CA HIS A 678 -15.14 -19.07 1.17
C HIS A 678 -14.86 -20.30 2.04
N LYS A 679 -15.91 -20.89 2.61
CA LYS A 679 -15.83 -22.01 3.56
C LYS A 679 -15.89 -23.37 2.84
N VAL A 680 -14.84 -24.17 2.95
CA VAL A 680 -14.79 -25.58 2.49
C VAL A 680 -14.74 -26.55 3.67
N SER A 681 -15.39 -27.71 3.55
CA SER A 681 -15.38 -28.75 4.58
C SER A 681 -14.15 -29.63 4.44
N VAL A 682 -13.36 -29.76 5.52
CA VAL A 682 -12.20 -30.65 5.60
C VAL A 682 -12.61 -31.99 6.22
N ALA A 683 -13.26 -31.95 7.38
CA ALA A 683 -13.73 -33.15 8.06
C ALA A 683 -15.01 -32.90 8.86
N LEU A 684 -15.83 -33.93 9.00
CA LEU A 684 -16.92 -33.98 9.97
C LEU A 684 -16.66 -35.19 10.86
N LEU A 685 -16.39 -34.93 12.13
CA LEU A 685 -15.87 -35.92 13.08
C LEU A 685 -16.82 -36.05 14.25
N ASP A 686 -17.12 -37.28 14.68
CA ASP A 686 -17.86 -37.56 15.89
C ASP A 686 -16.91 -38.19 16.92
N LEU A 687 -16.69 -37.49 18.04
CA LEU A 687 -15.74 -37.90 19.07
C LEU A 687 -16.46 -38.10 20.41
N PRO A 688 -16.25 -39.25 21.10
CA PRO A 688 -16.75 -39.42 22.46
C PRO A 688 -16.02 -38.48 23.41
N CYS A 689 -16.72 -37.92 24.39
CA CYS A 689 -16.18 -36.99 25.36
C CYS A 689 -16.57 -37.32 26.81
N GLU A 690 -15.79 -36.80 27.76
CA GLU A 690 -16.19 -36.73 29.16
C GLU A 690 -16.47 -35.28 29.55
N PHE A 691 -17.64 -35.02 30.13
CA PHE A 691 -18.00 -33.70 30.65
C PHE A 691 -17.49 -33.53 32.09
N GLU A 692 -16.76 -32.44 32.34
CA GLU A 692 -16.33 -32.01 33.67
C GLU A 692 -16.67 -30.53 33.89
N HIS A 693 -17.11 -30.20 35.10
CA HIS A 693 -17.24 -28.81 35.53
C HIS A 693 -15.95 -28.34 36.21
N PHE A 694 -15.50 -27.14 35.87
CA PHE A 694 -14.24 -26.56 36.33
C PHE A 694 -14.43 -25.11 36.79
N THR A 695 -13.76 -24.68 37.86
CA THR A 695 -13.81 -23.29 38.32
C THR A 695 -12.48 -22.80 38.90
N VAL A 696 -12.23 -21.50 38.75
CA VAL A 696 -11.07 -20.77 39.32
C VAL A 696 -11.62 -19.53 40.05
N PRO A 697 -12.19 -19.70 41.26
CA PRO A 697 -13.09 -18.72 41.87
C PRO A 697 -12.46 -17.34 42.10
N LYS A 698 -11.16 -17.32 42.43
CA LYS A 698 -10.36 -16.10 42.60
C LYS A 698 -10.25 -15.24 41.34
N MET A 699 -10.31 -15.84 40.16
CA MET A 699 -10.28 -15.11 38.87
C MET A 699 -11.69 -14.68 38.48
N ILE A 700 -12.63 -15.64 38.41
CA ILE A 700 -14.04 -15.40 38.11
C ILE A 700 -14.85 -16.45 38.90
N PRO A 701 -15.81 -16.05 39.76
CA PRO A 701 -16.63 -16.97 40.56
C PRO A 701 -17.77 -17.59 39.72
N ASN A 702 -17.41 -18.23 38.61
CA ASN A 702 -18.32 -18.97 37.73
C ASN A 702 -17.83 -20.41 37.56
N ALA A 703 -18.76 -21.34 37.38
CA ALA A 703 -18.43 -22.70 36.95
C ALA A 703 -18.46 -22.77 35.43
N TYR A 704 -17.46 -23.41 34.84
CA TYR A 704 -17.34 -23.63 33.41
C TYR A 704 -17.55 -25.11 33.10
N LEU A 705 -18.43 -25.41 32.15
CA LEU A 705 -18.53 -26.75 31.59
C LEU A 705 -17.38 -26.96 30.60
N LYS A 706 -16.72 -28.11 30.66
CA LYS A 706 -15.71 -28.55 29.69
C LYS A 706 -16.04 -29.93 29.17
N ALA A 707 -15.77 -30.17 27.89
CA ALA A 707 -15.63 -31.51 27.33
C ALA A 707 -14.14 -31.87 27.26
N LYS A 708 -13.77 -33.06 27.74
CA LYS A 708 -12.48 -33.70 27.49
C LYS A 708 -12.61 -34.65 26.32
N LEU A 709 -11.68 -34.56 25.38
CA LEU A 709 -11.68 -35.35 24.15
C LEU A 709 -10.31 -35.98 23.91
N THR A 710 -10.24 -36.86 22.92
CA THR A 710 -8.98 -37.36 22.34
C THR A 710 -9.15 -37.34 20.83
N ASN A 711 -8.18 -36.80 20.09
CA ASN A 711 -8.25 -36.71 18.64
C ASN A 711 -8.00 -38.07 17.97
N LYS A 712 -8.98 -38.98 18.02
CA LYS A 712 -8.93 -40.30 17.38
C LYS A 712 -9.04 -40.25 15.85
N SER A 713 -8.72 -39.12 15.23
CA SER A 713 -8.80 -38.89 13.78
C SER A 713 -7.41 -38.76 13.18
N LYS A 714 -7.30 -38.99 11.87
CA LYS A 714 -6.05 -38.78 11.11
C LYS A 714 -5.77 -37.30 10.81
N PHE A 715 -6.60 -36.38 11.29
CA PHE A 715 -6.47 -34.95 11.01
C PHE A 715 -5.73 -34.26 12.16
N LEU A 716 -4.60 -33.61 11.86
CA LEU A 716 -4.00 -32.63 12.75
C LEU A 716 -4.94 -31.43 12.89
N PHE A 717 -5.55 -31.22 14.06
CA PHE A 717 -6.29 -29.99 14.29
C PHE A 717 -5.28 -28.84 14.41
N LEU A 718 -5.51 -27.78 13.65
CA LEU A 718 -4.69 -26.57 13.66
C LEU A 718 -5.36 -25.50 14.54
N GLN A 719 -4.55 -24.73 15.27
CA GLN A 719 -5.07 -23.62 16.08
C GLN A 719 -6.00 -22.70 15.27
N GLY A 720 -7.23 -22.47 15.74
CA GLY A 720 -8.23 -21.71 14.97
C GLY A 720 -9.56 -21.41 15.68
N PRO A 721 -10.27 -20.35 15.24
CA PRO A 721 -11.54 -19.93 15.82
C PRO A 721 -12.60 -21.03 15.75
N SER A 722 -13.32 -21.19 16.87
CA SER A 722 -14.33 -22.24 17.08
C SER A 722 -15.64 -21.63 17.55
N ASN A 723 -16.74 -21.86 16.82
CA ASN A 723 -18.09 -21.63 17.34
C ASN A 723 -18.50 -22.86 18.15
N ILE A 724 -19.04 -22.66 19.35
CA ILE A 724 -19.38 -23.77 20.26
C ILE A 724 -20.87 -23.78 20.53
N PHE A 725 -21.45 -24.96 20.35
CA PHE A 725 -22.85 -25.26 20.60
C PHE A 725 -22.98 -26.39 21.63
N VAL A 726 -23.98 -26.31 22.50
CA VAL A 726 -24.34 -27.35 23.46
C VAL A 726 -25.82 -27.65 23.28
N ASP A 727 -26.16 -28.92 23.03
CA ASP A 727 -27.52 -29.39 22.77
C ASP A 727 -28.26 -28.50 21.74
N ASN A 728 -27.58 -28.30 20.60
CA ASN A 728 -27.92 -27.40 19.48
C ASN A 728 -28.01 -25.88 19.77
N ASN A 729 -27.89 -25.43 21.02
CA ASN A 729 -27.87 -24.00 21.36
C ASN A 729 -26.47 -23.41 21.21
N PHE A 730 -26.34 -22.22 20.60
CA PHE A 730 -25.06 -21.51 20.50
C PHE A 730 -24.67 -20.93 21.86
N MET A 731 -23.49 -21.32 22.38
CA MET A 731 -23.03 -20.93 23.71
C MET A 731 -21.97 -19.82 23.68
N THR A 732 -20.93 -19.98 22.85
CA THR A 732 -19.79 -19.06 22.84
C THR A 732 -18.90 -19.20 21.59
N LYS A 733 -17.93 -18.29 21.44
CA LYS A 733 -16.78 -18.44 20.55
C LYS A 733 -15.52 -18.70 21.38
N SER A 734 -14.66 -19.57 20.90
CA SER A 734 -13.36 -19.89 21.48
C SER A 734 -12.30 -20.04 20.38
N SER A 735 -11.10 -20.46 20.75
CA SER A 735 -10.07 -20.91 19.81
C SER A 735 -9.61 -22.31 20.20
N LEU A 736 -9.74 -23.26 19.29
CA LEU A 736 -9.13 -24.58 19.44
C LEU A 736 -7.62 -24.41 19.30
N GLN A 737 -6.83 -25.17 20.05
CA GLN A 737 -5.37 -25.18 19.90
C GLN A 737 -4.95 -26.16 18.79
N THR A 738 -3.66 -26.21 18.48
CA THR A 738 -3.15 -27.32 17.67
C THR A 738 -3.25 -28.61 18.48
N VAL A 739 -3.81 -29.67 17.89
CA VAL A 739 -3.99 -30.99 18.53
C VAL A 739 -3.65 -32.09 17.52
N ASN A 740 -2.61 -32.86 17.82
CA ASN A 740 -2.13 -33.96 16.98
C ASN A 740 -3.11 -35.16 17.02
N PRO A 741 -3.01 -36.11 16.07
CA PRO A 741 -3.65 -37.42 16.23
C PRO A 741 -3.32 -38.07 17.59
N ASP A 742 -4.32 -38.74 18.17
CA ASP A 742 -4.34 -39.37 19.50
C ASP A 742 -4.02 -38.46 20.72
N GLU A 743 -3.87 -37.14 20.53
CA GLU A 743 -3.65 -36.19 21.61
C GLU A 743 -4.94 -35.88 22.40
N GLN A 744 -4.82 -35.72 23.73
CA GLN A 744 -5.91 -35.34 24.63
C GLN A 744 -6.09 -33.83 24.69
N PHE A 745 -7.33 -33.33 24.57
CA PHE A 745 -7.61 -31.89 24.60
C PHE A 745 -8.93 -31.55 25.31
N ASP A 746 -8.97 -30.36 25.92
CA ASP A 746 -10.14 -29.79 26.60
C ASP A 746 -10.82 -28.74 25.68
N VAL A 747 -12.16 -28.78 25.59
CA VAL A 747 -12.97 -27.69 25.01
C VAL A 747 -13.88 -27.11 26.08
N SER A 748 -13.67 -25.84 26.42
CA SER A 748 -14.56 -25.08 27.31
C SER A 748 -15.88 -24.76 26.61
N LEU A 749 -16.99 -25.32 27.10
CA LEU A 749 -18.30 -25.25 26.45
C LEU A 749 -19.13 -24.02 26.83
N GLY A 750 -18.86 -23.41 27.99
CA GLY A 750 -19.56 -22.21 28.46
C GLY A 750 -19.57 -22.10 29.98
N ILE A 751 -20.35 -21.15 30.50
CA ILE A 751 -20.65 -21.01 31.93
C ILE A 751 -21.91 -21.84 32.25
N ASP A 752 -21.88 -22.59 33.35
CA ASP A 752 -23.05 -23.28 33.90
C ASP A 752 -23.64 -22.46 35.06
N PHE A 753 -24.72 -21.74 34.78
CA PHE A 753 -25.41 -20.88 35.76
C PHE A 753 -26.18 -21.64 36.85
N ALA A 754 -26.36 -22.96 36.72
CA ALA A 754 -26.96 -23.81 37.76
C ALA A 754 -25.92 -24.32 38.78
N LEU A 755 -24.64 -24.01 38.59
CA LEU A 755 -23.61 -24.11 39.63
C LEU A 755 -23.27 -22.71 40.15
N LYS A 756 -23.93 -22.29 41.24
CA LYS A 756 -23.71 -20.97 41.85
C LYS A 756 -22.49 -21.01 42.76
N ILE A 757 -21.56 -20.08 42.56
CA ILE A 757 -20.30 -20.02 43.31
C ILE A 757 -20.23 -18.71 44.10
N GLU A 758 -20.02 -18.82 45.40
CA GLU A 758 -19.80 -17.70 46.31
C GLU A 758 -18.34 -17.71 46.78
N TYR A 759 -17.53 -16.79 46.24
CA TYR A 759 -16.15 -16.57 46.67
C TYR A 759 -16.11 -15.52 47.78
N ARG A 760 -15.94 -15.95 49.04
CA ARG A 760 -16.01 -15.04 50.20
C ARG A 760 -14.75 -14.18 50.32
N PRO A 761 -14.81 -12.96 50.89
CA PRO A 761 -13.61 -12.15 51.11
C PRO A 761 -12.55 -12.87 51.95
N LEU A 762 -11.30 -12.81 51.51
CA LEU A 762 -10.14 -13.39 52.19
C LEU A 762 -10.03 -12.84 53.62
N ARG A 763 -10.05 -13.73 54.61
CA ARG A 763 -9.78 -13.35 56.01
C ARG A 763 -8.31 -13.55 56.30
N GLN A 764 -7.70 -12.57 56.97
CA GLN A 764 -6.33 -12.65 57.47
C GLN A 764 -6.30 -12.36 58.97
N LEU A 765 -5.46 -13.09 59.70
CA LEU A 765 -5.15 -12.89 61.12
C LEU A 765 -3.63 -12.82 61.26
N HIS A 766 -3.14 -11.83 61.99
CA HIS A 766 -1.71 -11.59 62.16
C HIS A 766 -1.31 -11.82 63.62
N GLU A 767 -0.37 -12.72 63.84
CA GLU A 767 0.10 -13.15 65.14
C GLU A 767 1.63 -12.99 65.20
N THR A 768 2.15 -12.41 66.29
CA THR A 768 3.60 -12.34 66.53
C THR A 768 3.92 -13.09 67.81
N SER A 769 4.84 -14.05 67.73
CA SER A 769 5.15 -14.99 68.83
C SER A 769 6.65 -15.23 68.98
N GLY A 770 7.07 -15.56 70.21
CA GLY A 770 8.44 -15.96 70.55
C GLY A 770 9.09 -15.09 71.63
N MET A 771 9.76 -15.73 72.60
CA MET A 771 10.44 -15.06 73.73
C MET A 771 11.88 -14.64 73.45
N PHE A 772 12.52 -15.17 72.40
CA PHE A 772 13.93 -14.87 72.06
C PHE A 772 14.07 -14.39 70.60
N THR A 773 13.51 -15.14 69.65
CA THR A 773 13.33 -14.71 68.25
C THR A 773 11.85 -14.44 68.00
N LYS A 774 11.49 -13.22 67.60
CA LYS A 774 10.13 -12.88 67.19
C LYS A 774 9.84 -13.42 65.79
N THR A 775 8.93 -14.37 65.70
CA THR A 775 8.36 -14.85 64.42
C THR A 775 7.05 -14.12 64.19
N SER A 776 6.84 -13.64 62.96
CA SER A 776 5.61 -13.03 62.47
C SER A 776 4.89 -14.07 61.62
N THR A 777 3.69 -14.46 62.04
CA THR A 777 2.86 -15.45 61.37
C THR A 777 1.56 -14.81 60.93
N THR A 778 1.34 -14.71 59.61
CA THR A 778 0.06 -14.25 59.07
C THR A 778 -0.72 -15.46 58.57
N GLN A 779 -1.83 -15.77 59.24
CA GLN A 779 -2.77 -16.81 58.85
C GLN A 779 -3.77 -16.24 57.83
N TYR A 780 -3.98 -16.97 56.74
CA TYR A 780 -4.95 -16.66 55.70
C TYR A 780 -6.04 -17.73 55.66
N ARG A 781 -7.29 -17.31 55.47
CA ARG A 781 -8.46 -18.19 55.30
C ARG A 781 -9.30 -17.71 54.12
N GLN A 782 -9.26 -18.48 53.03
CA GLN A 782 -10.14 -18.34 51.88
C GLN A 782 -11.26 -19.37 51.98
N VAL A 783 -12.49 -18.98 51.61
CA VAL A 783 -13.67 -19.85 51.64
C VAL A 783 -14.46 -19.66 50.36
N THR A 784 -14.78 -20.77 49.71
CA THR A 784 -15.61 -20.80 48.51
C THR A 784 -16.77 -21.76 48.73
N GLU A 785 -18.00 -21.30 48.54
CA GLU A 785 -19.18 -22.18 48.56
C GLU A 785 -19.64 -22.43 47.13
N VAL A 786 -19.92 -23.69 46.79
CA VAL A 786 -20.48 -24.09 45.49
C VAL A 786 -21.82 -24.75 45.72
N LYS A 787 -22.88 -24.18 45.17
CA LYS A 787 -24.25 -24.68 45.26
C LYS A 787 -24.73 -25.23 43.92
N ASN A 788 -25.06 -26.52 43.91
CA ASN A 788 -25.65 -27.18 42.76
C ASN A 788 -27.18 -27.00 42.75
N THR A 789 -27.73 -26.37 41.71
CA THR A 789 -29.18 -26.25 41.48
C THR A 789 -29.68 -27.12 40.32
N HIS A 790 -28.85 -28.02 39.78
CA HIS A 790 -29.32 -29.08 38.88
C HIS A 790 -30.13 -30.14 39.65
N VAL A 791 -30.98 -30.86 38.91
CA VAL A 791 -31.76 -32.01 39.41
C VAL A 791 -30.93 -33.30 39.54
N TYR A 792 -29.65 -33.26 39.16
CA TYR A 792 -28.72 -34.39 39.17
C TYR A 792 -27.40 -34.05 39.89
N PRO A 793 -26.64 -35.04 40.40
CA PRO A 793 -25.35 -34.82 41.04
C PRO A 793 -24.28 -34.42 40.02
N VAL A 794 -23.47 -33.42 40.36
CA VAL A 794 -22.46 -32.83 39.46
C VAL A 794 -21.04 -33.04 39.99
N LYS A 795 -20.12 -33.46 39.12
CA LYS A 795 -18.67 -33.54 39.40
C LYS A 795 -18.03 -32.19 39.07
N ILE A 796 -17.46 -31.51 40.07
CA ILE A 796 -16.73 -30.25 39.90
C ILE A 796 -15.28 -30.38 40.36
N GLN A 797 -14.37 -29.79 39.58
CA GLN A 797 -13.00 -29.52 39.96
C GLN A 797 -12.81 -28.02 40.25
N LEU A 798 -12.34 -27.68 41.44
CA LEU A 798 -12.06 -26.31 41.88
C LEU A 798 -10.54 -26.14 42.01
N GLU A 799 -9.97 -25.11 41.38
CA GLU A 799 -8.56 -24.73 41.54
C GLU A 799 -8.44 -23.39 42.29
N GLU A 800 -7.63 -23.37 43.36
CA GLU A 800 -7.35 -22.19 44.17
C GLU A 800 -5.84 -21.90 44.25
N GLN A 801 -5.47 -20.62 44.22
CA GLN A 801 -4.07 -20.22 44.20
C GLN A 801 -3.43 -20.33 45.60
N LEU A 802 -2.35 -21.11 45.69
CA LEU A 802 -1.52 -21.21 46.89
C LEU A 802 -0.20 -20.45 46.66
N PRO A 803 0.18 -19.50 47.52
CA PRO A 803 1.48 -18.85 47.43
C PRO A 803 2.64 -19.85 47.56
N ARG A 804 3.67 -19.68 46.73
CA ARG A 804 4.96 -20.38 46.85
C ARG A 804 5.99 -19.40 47.42
N SER A 805 6.97 -19.93 48.15
CA SER A 805 8.13 -19.14 48.57
C SER A 805 9.26 -19.22 47.54
N GLU A 806 9.95 -18.09 47.34
CA GLU A 806 11.19 -18.00 46.56
C GLU A 806 12.46 -18.14 47.44
N THR A 807 12.34 -18.13 48.77
CA THR A 807 13.50 -18.17 49.70
C THR A 807 13.20 -18.93 50.99
N ASP A 808 14.20 -19.63 51.54
CA ASP A 808 14.07 -20.42 52.79
C ASP A 808 13.71 -19.59 54.03
N LYS A 809 13.77 -18.26 53.94
CA LYS A 809 13.36 -17.31 54.98
C LYS A 809 11.84 -17.19 55.15
N ILE A 810 11.07 -17.54 54.13
CA ILE A 810 9.61 -17.43 54.12
C ILE A 810 9.05 -18.85 54.01
N LYS A 811 8.27 -19.27 55.01
CA LYS A 811 7.61 -20.59 55.00
C LYS A 811 6.12 -20.43 54.78
N VAL A 812 5.57 -21.21 53.85
CA VAL A 812 4.12 -21.31 53.62
C VAL A 812 3.66 -22.68 54.11
N ILE A 813 2.75 -22.71 55.07
CA ILE A 813 2.27 -23.93 55.71
C ILE A 813 0.76 -24.04 55.49
N VAL A 814 0.31 -25.06 54.75
CA VAL A 814 -1.13 -25.33 54.55
C VAL A 814 -1.67 -26.08 55.77
N SER A 815 -2.68 -25.52 56.43
CA SER A 815 -3.36 -26.12 57.58
C SER A 815 -4.71 -26.75 57.23
N SER A 816 -5.35 -26.29 56.15
CA SER A 816 -6.50 -26.95 55.54
C SER A 816 -6.53 -26.61 54.04
N PRO A 817 -6.81 -27.53 53.12
CA PRO A 817 -7.11 -28.95 53.33
C PRO A 817 -5.87 -29.76 53.72
N SER A 818 -6.07 -30.98 54.23
CA SER A 818 -4.99 -31.93 54.52
C SER A 818 -4.41 -32.48 53.22
N LEU A 819 -3.28 -31.92 52.77
CA LEU A 819 -2.55 -32.38 51.58
C LEU A 819 -1.75 -33.67 51.86
N PRO A 820 -1.50 -34.52 50.84
CA PRO A 820 -0.57 -35.64 50.94
C PRO A 820 0.84 -35.18 51.38
N LYS A 821 1.51 -35.97 52.24
CA LYS A 821 2.83 -35.63 52.77
C LYS A 821 3.92 -35.94 51.72
N GLU A 822 4.89 -35.05 51.55
CA GLU A 822 5.89 -35.12 50.45
C GLU A 822 6.87 -36.32 50.46
N LYS A 823 6.71 -37.31 51.35
CA LYS A 823 7.65 -38.44 51.50
C LYS A 823 7.52 -39.53 50.43
N GLU A 824 6.59 -39.41 49.49
CA GLU A 824 6.33 -40.42 48.44
C GLU A 824 6.79 -39.97 47.03
N LYS A 825 7.70 -38.99 46.97
CA LYS A 825 8.18 -38.36 45.71
C LYS A 825 9.05 -39.22 44.78
N GLU A 826 9.40 -40.46 45.14
CA GLU A 826 10.22 -41.35 44.31
C GLU A 826 9.43 -42.43 43.54
N LYS A 827 8.12 -42.56 43.76
CA LYS A 827 7.27 -43.54 43.05
C LYS A 827 5.92 -42.98 42.66
N GLU A 828 5.90 -42.24 41.55
CA GLU A 828 4.91 -42.39 40.46
C GLU A 828 5.19 -41.40 39.32
N LYS A 829 5.01 -41.84 38.07
CA LYS A 829 4.92 -40.96 36.89
C LYS A 829 3.46 -40.71 36.48
N GLU A 830 2.53 -40.91 37.41
CA GLU A 830 1.10 -40.81 37.16
C GLU A 830 0.55 -39.41 37.46
N LYS A 831 -0.61 -39.08 36.88
CA LYS A 831 -1.30 -37.81 37.12
C LYS A 831 -1.83 -37.83 38.57
N PRO A 832 -1.56 -36.81 39.42
CA PRO A 832 -1.98 -36.83 40.82
C PRO A 832 -3.50 -37.00 40.95
N SER A 833 -3.91 -38.10 41.56
CA SER A 833 -5.29 -38.59 41.55
C SER A 833 -5.82 -38.79 42.97
N GLY A 834 -6.29 -37.70 43.57
CA GLY A 834 -6.96 -37.69 44.87
C GLY A 834 -8.13 -36.71 44.90
N PRO A 835 -8.96 -36.74 45.97
CA PRO A 835 -10.04 -35.77 46.16
C PRO A 835 -9.50 -34.35 46.39
N VAL A 836 -8.26 -34.23 46.87
CA VAL A 836 -7.49 -32.98 46.97
C VAL A 836 -6.04 -33.26 46.58
N TYR A 837 -5.43 -32.40 45.77
CA TYR A 837 -4.02 -32.50 45.38
C TYR A 837 -3.44 -31.13 45.00
N LEU A 838 -2.11 -31.05 44.84
CA LEU A 838 -1.42 -29.91 44.24
C LEU A 838 -1.22 -30.17 42.74
N ASN A 839 -1.54 -29.20 41.88
CA ASN A 839 -1.19 -29.29 40.46
C ASN A 839 0.28 -28.89 40.20
N SER A 840 0.75 -29.01 38.96
CA SER A 840 2.14 -28.67 38.58
C SER A 840 2.52 -27.22 38.90
N LYS A 841 1.56 -26.28 38.79
CA LYS A 841 1.71 -24.87 39.17
C LYS A 841 1.78 -24.65 40.69
N GLY A 842 1.41 -25.66 41.49
CA GLY A 842 1.38 -25.61 42.96
C GLY A 842 0.07 -25.09 43.53
N ASN A 843 -0.96 -24.90 42.70
CA ASN A 843 -2.29 -24.53 43.15
C ASN A 843 -3.00 -25.74 43.77
N VAL A 844 -3.84 -25.50 44.77
CA VAL A 844 -4.65 -26.55 45.41
C VAL A 844 -5.85 -26.85 44.52
N VAL A 845 -6.06 -28.12 44.23
CA VAL A 845 -7.16 -28.61 43.41
C VAL A 845 -8.00 -29.60 44.20
N TRP A 846 -9.32 -29.35 44.31
CA TRP A 846 -10.29 -30.30 44.83
C TRP A 846 -11.07 -30.94 43.68
N LYS A 847 -11.42 -32.22 43.82
CA LYS A 847 -12.39 -32.92 42.99
C LYS A 847 -13.54 -33.40 43.88
N ALA A 848 -14.75 -32.91 43.64
CA ALA A 848 -15.92 -33.22 44.46
C ALA A 848 -17.15 -33.58 43.61
N THR A 849 -18.05 -34.39 44.16
CA THR A 849 -19.37 -34.66 43.56
C THR A 849 -20.45 -34.05 44.45
N ILE A 850 -21.10 -32.97 43.98
CA ILE A 850 -22.12 -32.23 44.72
C ILE A 850 -23.49 -32.78 44.34
N LYS A 851 -24.26 -33.27 45.32
CA LYS A 851 -25.62 -33.80 45.10
C LYS A 851 -26.56 -32.71 44.55
N ALA A 852 -27.64 -33.14 43.86
CA ALA A 852 -28.69 -32.23 43.40
C ALA A 852 -29.21 -31.36 44.57
N GLY A 853 -29.37 -30.06 44.32
CA GLY A 853 -29.85 -29.07 45.31
C GLY A 853 -28.86 -28.71 46.45
N ALA A 854 -27.72 -29.37 46.58
CA ALA A 854 -26.82 -29.23 47.73
C ALA A 854 -25.77 -28.10 47.57
N SER A 855 -25.35 -27.52 48.70
CA SER A 855 -24.11 -26.72 48.81
C SER A 855 -22.94 -27.60 49.27
N GLN A 856 -21.74 -27.33 48.75
CA GLN A 856 -20.47 -27.82 49.26
C GLN A 856 -19.54 -26.63 49.52
N THR A 857 -18.99 -26.55 50.73
CA THR A 857 -18.00 -25.53 51.08
C THR A 857 -16.59 -26.09 50.94
N PHE A 858 -15.73 -25.31 50.30
CA PHE A 858 -14.30 -25.50 50.19
C PHE A 858 -13.60 -24.43 51.04
N THR A 859 -12.53 -24.79 51.74
CA THR A 859 -11.78 -23.87 52.60
C THR A 859 -10.30 -24.12 52.40
N LEU A 860 -9.58 -23.05 52.10
CA LEU A 860 -8.12 -23.02 52.08
C LEU A 860 -7.66 -22.18 53.27
N GLN A 861 -6.84 -22.78 54.13
CA GLN A 861 -6.15 -22.13 55.23
C GLN A 861 -4.66 -22.41 55.11
N TYR A 862 -3.86 -21.34 55.14
CA TYR A 862 -2.41 -21.42 55.18
C TYR A 862 -1.86 -20.29 56.04
N SER A 863 -0.72 -20.52 56.69
CA SER A 863 0.07 -19.46 57.32
C SER A 863 1.30 -19.14 56.46
N ILE A 864 1.70 -17.87 56.49
CA ILE A 864 3.02 -17.43 56.05
C ILE A 864 3.81 -17.02 57.30
N GLU A 865 4.95 -17.68 57.53
CA GLU A 865 5.86 -17.39 58.64
C GLU A 865 7.09 -16.61 58.13
N THR A 866 7.43 -15.52 58.83
CA THR A 866 8.60 -14.68 58.55
C THR A 866 9.31 -14.26 59.84
N LEU A 867 10.59 -13.88 59.74
CA LEU A 867 11.35 -13.31 60.85
C LEU A 867 10.93 -11.84 61.06
N ALA A 868 10.36 -11.50 62.21
CA ALA A 868 9.76 -10.18 62.46
C ALA A 868 10.76 -9.01 62.55
N ALA A 869 12.08 -9.28 62.42
CA ALA A 869 13.10 -8.26 62.23
C ALA A 869 13.10 -7.67 60.81
N GLU A 870 12.62 -8.41 59.81
CA GLU A 870 12.46 -7.91 58.43
C GLU A 870 11.08 -7.27 58.27
N ASN A 871 10.93 -6.03 58.78
CA ASN A 871 9.69 -5.26 58.74
C ASN A 871 9.38 -4.74 57.31
N ARG A 872 9.10 -5.67 56.41
CA ARG A 872 8.85 -5.47 54.98
C ARG A 872 7.46 -5.98 54.62
N THR A 873 6.68 -5.19 53.89
CA THR A 873 5.40 -5.61 53.33
C THR A 873 5.60 -6.83 52.43
N ILE A 874 4.87 -7.93 52.69
CA ILE A 874 4.88 -9.11 51.81
C ILE A 874 4.18 -8.73 50.51
N MET A 875 4.96 -8.59 49.45
CA MET A 875 4.47 -8.31 48.10
C MET A 875 4.20 -9.62 47.37
N PHE A 876 2.95 -9.87 46.98
CA PHE A 876 2.61 -11.01 46.13
C PHE A 876 2.88 -10.65 44.66
N SER A 877 4.02 -11.10 44.14
CA SER A 877 4.33 -11.07 42.71
C SER A 877 3.63 -12.22 41.98
N GLU A 878 2.92 -11.92 40.90
CA GLU A 878 2.47 -12.98 39.99
C GLU A 878 3.65 -13.48 39.15
N VAL A 879 3.96 -14.77 39.26
CA VAL A 879 4.93 -15.43 38.37
C VAL A 879 4.28 -15.59 37.00
N ILE A 880 4.37 -14.54 36.18
CA ILE A 880 4.07 -14.60 34.76
C ILE A 880 5.15 -15.47 34.10
N HIS A 881 4.93 -16.78 34.11
CA HIS A 881 5.60 -17.65 33.16
C HIS A 881 5.34 -17.10 31.76
N ASN A 882 6.41 -16.85 31.00
CA ASN A 882 6.34 -16.24 29.67
C ASN A 882 5.43 -17.04 28.73
N LEU A 883 4.15 -16.67 28.67
CA LEU A 883 3.32 -16.92 27.52
C LEU A 883 4.00 -16.17 26.37
N TYR A 884 4.55 -16.94 25.44
CA TYR A 884 5.21 -16.41 24.25
C TYR A 884 4.14 -15.88 23.30
N ILE A 885 3.61 -14.68 23.61
CA ILE A 885 2.64 -13.98 22.76
C ILE A 885 3.37 -13.65 21.44
N PRO A 886 3.00 -14.26 20.30
CA PRO A 886 3.57 -13.86 19.02
C PRO A 886 3.15 -12.40 18.75
N GLN A 887 4.13 -11.54 18.45
CA GLN A 887 3.84 -10.16 18.04
C GLN A 887 3.29 -10.12 16.62
N THR A 888 2.03 -10.49 16.46
CA THR A 888 1.28 -10.44 15.20
C THR A 888 -0.10 -9.84 15.46
N ALA A 889 -0.44 -8.81 14.69
CA ALA A 889 -1.67 -7.99 14.80
C ALA A 889 -1.85 -7.22 16.12
N CYS A 890 -1.43 -5.95 16.14
CA CYS A 890 -2.17 -4.95 16.90
C CYS A 890 -3.58 -4.85 16.28
N PRO A 891 -4.67 -4.92 17.06
CA PRO A 891 -5.97 -4.47 16.59
C PRO A 891 -5.90 -2.96 16.36
N GLN A 892 -6.22 -2.49 15.15
CA GLN A 892 -6.66 -1.11 14.99
C GLN A 892 -8.01 -1.00 15.69
N VAL A 893 -8.03 -0.46 16.90
CA VAL A 893 -9.27 -0.04 17.55
C VAL A 893 -9.74 1.20 16.79
N PHE A 894 -10.67 0.99 15.87
CA PHE A 894 -11.47 2.07 15.30
C PHE A 894 -12.33 2.65 16.43
N TYR A 895 -11.83 3.71 17.07
CA TYR A 895 -12.70 4.70 17.68
C TYR A 895 -13.42 5.41 16.54
N THR A 896 -14.74 5.31 16.53
CA THR A 896 -15.60 6.30 15.88
C THR A 896 -15.71 7.49 16.83
N ASP A 897 -15.37 8.67 16.31
CA ASP A 897 -15.12 9.94 17.01
C ASP A 897 -13.86 9.95 17.91
#